data_AF-N9UAU9-F1
#
_entry.id   AF-N9UAU9-F1
#
_cell.length_a   1.000
_cell.length_b   1.000
_cell.length_c   1.000
_cell.angle_alpha   90.00
_cell.angle_beta   90.00
_cell.angle_gamma   90.00
#
_symmetry.space_group_name_H-M   'P 1'
#
loop_
_entity.id
_entity.type
_entity.pdbx_description
1 polymer ?
#
loop_
_entity_poly.entity_id
_entity_poly.type
_entity_poly.pdbx_seq_one_letter_code
_entity_poly.pdbx_strand_id
1 'polypeptide(L)'
;MKKGGIILTTIGILAATSAIAAVSIIAVTNKNRGNKLQKDIDDLEKERTEKIIEIEKLEKDKKENSEKIDEINNEIKEKEEEIKKIKDELDKYQNTPDGKRIEELNKKINDLEKQQQKINNEKVAIEKAKKDLEEQLKIEKQRVSDLNRQNNDKQRQINEAQETIRRNTEEIEKYKENIKKYEDLEEKNKEFERTISNLNRNIKDKEDEIAENKRQLDKIKEDLRKKTDEVDENEDKLRKSERELRNAKEKITDLDEEIRKNKIKIDSLEKQKKEFEDDKNAAIEDKRKFEQERDAVKSEIADKNRIIAGKEEQIRKKEEQIRKLEDDLNRERNKNPDSTENVKLKEEITKLKEDISKLNDTVRQKERDIENLNGNIRTKDTNISELQRKNDKLTKDLEAANEAKHAAESDLDREKENVKDLTAEKRKLQSENRKLKKENEEFSERISRLEEIEEKYNSEKHKFDNHKKELESKNKEIKEIKDNAKIVLWTIWIYQLWWDEWYPEYKKGWRPDLVKLDEEFKKRYPIEKFNVEDVKMAFEKHEKFQNEYAKVNIDVFKLKKEKMAIEKELAASGIIIEDINKKMSNYSILYKKNQNHISKIASQLEATNKELNDADNEIDELNKLLKEKELELVASREAHFRALVKKEEFEVRLMKANAQLVEKNKEIARLNDLIKDLEEKINRNKSNNIDINTLITNKNLGGIINPTESIILDLLVKNNQKIERIKDFIQIEIINESQGKAKAKIKTNKDNYLRLSGEVEITFKSIRNEQIINIWNNKFRNQLRSSEKYSSILERFKNEIKKSLNLDNSNVENIQLISESYKNKRPKLKYLRFKNSDESFFKIKIFDNELLLPFGYIKAASAPTKYRKVKNGAELEFNGVSDINTKFEHNMKHKVGDVYEITQIGYYDNGDEIVAHVMPNIVNGGRITSYLPKEITSLQGMFFQNWGNNLHGISNWDTSNIVTMANMFKLSHEFNTDISKWDTSNVTSMAGMFYQALNFDQNISDWDTSKVTSMSYMFHEARRFNQPIDTKIVFKNNKQYKAWDVSNVTDMNSMFWHANVFNQNLNNWNTKNVRDMFQMFFHAFKFNGAITNWNISNVHNLRDMFWGANSFNQDISTRWVKSNGEEYYAWDTLNVTDMRGVFYHAISFSHDISNWNVSKVGQHLLFAENNPLHRDRKKWPSFKEYYEL
;
A
#
# COMPACT_ATOMS: atom_id res chain seq x y z
N MET A 1 72.02 4.99 28.19
CA MET A 1 70.57 5.20 27.93
C MET A 1 70.25 6.44 27.09
N LYS A 2 71.00 7.57 27.15
CA LYS A 2 70.74 8.79 26.31
C LYS A 2 70.66 8.60 24.77
N LYS A 3 71.02 7.45 24.18
CA LYS A 3 71.01 7.22 22.72
C LYS A 3 69.65 6.88 22.09
N GLY A 4 68.62 6.57 22.89
CA GLY A 4 67.28 6.20 22.37
C GLY A 4 66.25 7.34 22.32
N GLY A 5 66.52 8.46 23.00
CA GLY A 5 65.54 9.52 23.30
C GLY A 5 64.78 10.03 22.08
N ILE A 6 65.43 10.84 21.24
CA ILE A 6 64.81 11.55 20.10
C ILE A 6 63.89 10.66 19.24
N ILE A 7 64.24 9.38 19.03
CA ILE A 7 63.44 8.42 18.26
C ILE A 7 62.15 8.06 19.02
N LEU A 8 62.27 7.59 20.27
CA LEU A 8 61.11 7.27 21.12
C LEU A 8 60.23 8.50 21.36
N THR A 9 60.85 9.65 21.63
CA THR A 9 60.18 10.94 21.84
C THR A 9 59.39 11.38 20.61
N THR A 10 59.96 11.33 19.40
CA THR A 10 59.26 11.75 18.18
C THR A 10 58.14 10.78 17.79
N ILE A 11 58.34 9.48 17.97
CA ILE A 11 57.30 8.47 17.77
C ILE A 11 56.18 8.63 18.81
N GLY A 12 56.51 8.92 20.06
CA GLY A 12 55.56 9.17 21.14
C GLY A 12 54.66 10.39 20.87
N ILE A 13 55.23 11.51 20.41
CA ILE A 13 54.46 12.70 20.02
C ILE A 13 53.46 12.35 18.91
N LEU A 14 53.89 11.62 17.87
CA LEU A 14 53.03 11.21 16.76
C LEU A 14 51.92 10.25 17.22
N ALA A 15 52.26 9.22 18.01
CA ALA A 15 51.32 8.24 18.53
C ALA A 15 50.27 8.90 19.44
N ALA A 16 50.69 9.73 20.41
CA ALA A 16 49.79 10.49 21.26
C ALA A 16 48.88 11.42 20.44
N THR A 17 49.44 12.15 19.46
CA THR A 17 48.64 13.02 18.56
C THR A 17 47.57 12.25 17.79
N SER A 18 47.89 11.05 17.27
CA SER A 18 46.89 10.18 16.63
C SER A 18 45.84 9.64 17.60
N ALA A 19 46.22 9.29 18.83
CA ALA A 19 45.27 8.81 19.85
C ALA A 19 44.28 9.92 20.28
N ILE A 20 44.78 11.14 20.53
CA ILE A 20 43.97 12.32 20.84
C ILE A 20 42.96 12.59 19.72
N ALA A 21 43.40 12.50 18.46
CA ALA A 21 42.53 12.70 17.30
C ALA A 21 41.46 11.61 17.19
N ALA A 22 41.83 10.33 17.30
CA ALA A 22 40.89 9.21 17.23
C ALA A 22 39.84 9.27 18.35
N VAL A 23 40.26 9.49 19.60
CA VAL A 23 39.35 9.64 20.75
C VAL A 23 38.43 10.85 20.58
N SER A 24 38.94 11.99 20.08
CA SER A 24 38.12 13.17 19.79
C SER A 24 37.07 12.90 18.71
N ILE A 25 37.41 12.19 17.64
CA ILE A 25 36.47 11.82 16.56
C ILE A 25 35.39 10.89 17.10
N ILE A 26 35.75 9.87 17.88
CA ILE A 26 34.79 8.95 18.48
C ILE A 26 33.85 9.67 19.46
N ALA A 27 34.36 10.60 20.28
CA ALA A 27 33.53 11.42 21.17
C ALA A 27 32.54 12.31 20.38
N VAL A 28 32.99 12.99 19.32
CA VAL A 28 32.13 13.82 18.46
C VAL A 28 31.06 12.98 17.74
N THR A 29 31.41 11.81 17.22
CA THR A 29 30.43 10.92 16.56
C THR A 29 29.37 10.41 17.53
N ASN A 30 29.74 10.04 18.77
CA ASN A 30 28.76 9.66 19.79
C ASN A 30 27.90 10.85 20.25
N LYS A 31 28.47 12.08 20.30
CA LYS A 31 27.72 13.30 20.61
C LYS A 31 26.71 13.63 19.51
N ASN A 32 27.08 13.47 18.24
CA ASN A 32 26.18 13.63 17.10
C ASN A 32 25.07 12.55 17.08
N ARG A 33 25.38 11.31 17.46
CA ARG A 33 24.37 10.26 17.69
C ARG A 33 23.38 10.66 18.80
N GLY A 34 23.89 11.14 19.94
CA GLY A 34 23.07 11.64 21.04
C GLY A 34 22.15 12.80 20.63
N ASN A 35 22.68 13.79 19.91
CA ASN A 35 21.88 14.91 19.39
C ASN A 35 20.80 14.46 18.39
N LYS A 36 21.06 13.42 17.58
CA LYS A 36 20.05 12.86 16.69
C LYS A 36 18.96 12.13 17.48
N LEU A 37 19.33 11.27 18.42
CA LEU A 37 18.38 10.57 19.29
C LEU A 37 17.52 11.54 20.08
N GLN A 38 18.07 12.68 20.53
CA GLN A 38 17.30 13.75 21.16
C GLN A 38 16.25 14.31 20.20
N LYS A 39 16.61 14.63 18.95
CA LYS A 39 15.62 15.07 17.97
C LYS A 39 14.56 14.00 17.70
N ASP A 40 14.97 12.74 17.58
CA ASP A 40 14.05 11.61 17.37
C ASP A 40 13.09 11.46 18.59
N ILE A 41 13.47 11.89 19.80
CA ILE A 41 12.58 12.09 20.97
C ILE A 41 11.71 13.34 20.82
N ASP A 42 12.26 14.50 20.46
CA ASP A 42 11.52 15.77 20.35
C ASP A 42 10.35 15.67 19.33
N ASP A 43 10.57 14.98 18.20
CA ASP A 43 9.53 14.69 17.21
C ASP A 43 8.46 13.70 17.76
N LEU A 44 8.84 12.74 18.60
CA LEU A 44 7.91 11.83 19.31
C LEU A 44 7.15 12.51 20.46
N GLU A 45 7.75 13.49 21.15
CA GLU A 45 7.09 14.31 22.16
C GLU A 45 5.99 15.19 21.53
N LYS A 46 6.21 15.64 20.29
CA LYS A 46 5.17 16.31 19.51
C LYS A 46 4.02 15.37 19.14
N GLU A 47 4.30 14.18 18.61
CA GLU A 47 3.26 13.15 18.32
C GLU A 47 2.46 12.80 19.59
N ARG A 48 3.17 12.60 20.71
CA ARG A 48 2.61 12.41 22.07
C ARG A 48 1.68 13.56 22.48
N THR A 49 2.04 14.80 22.20
CA THR A 49 1.25 15.99 22.57
C THR A 49 -0.01 16.12 21.71
N GLU A 50 0.11 15.92 20.39
CA GLU A 50 -1.03 15.93 19.48
C GLU A 50 -2.04 14.81 19.82
N LYS A 51 -1.55 13.63 20.25
CA LYS A 51 -2.40 12.52 20.73
C LYS A 51 -3.10 12.79 22.05
N ILE A 52 -2.47 13.53 22.99
CA ILE A 52 -3.13 13.93 24.23
C ILE A 52 -4.33 14.86 23.93
N ILE A 53 -4.16 15.84 23.02
CA ILE A 53 -5.25 16.76 22.63
C ILE A 53 -6.40 16.04 21.92
N GLU A 54 -6.09 15.00 21.13
CA GLU A 54 -7.11 14.13 20.51
C GLU A 54 -7.91 13.34 21.55
N ILE A 55 -7.23 12.80 22.57
CA ILE A 55 -7.84 12.08 23.70
C ILE A 55 -8.73 13.01 24.54
N GLU A 56 -8.22 14.15 25.00
CA GLU A 56 -8.98 15.14 25.79
C GLU A 56 -10.27 15.57 25.09
N LYS A 57 -10.24 15.68 23.76
CA LYS A 57 -11.44 15.96 22.96
C LYS A 57 -12.41 14.78 22.95
N LEU A 58 -11.93 13.55 22.71
CA LEU A 58 -12.78 12.35 22.64
C LEU A 58 -13.40 12.00 24.01
N GLU A 59 -12.70 12.23 25.12
CA GLU A 59 -13.25 12.13 26.48
C GLU A 59 -14.39 13.13 26.71
N LYS A 60 -14.22 14.38 26.27
CA LYS A 60 -15.26 15.42 26.34
C LYS A 60 -16.47 15.09 25.47
N ASP A 61 -16.24 14.67 24.23
CA ASP A 61 -17.30 14.28 23.28
C ASP A 61 -18.05 13.02 23.80
N LYS A 62 -17.35 12.06 24.44
CA LYS A 62 -17.94 10.92 25.16
C LYS A 62 -18.83 11.37 26.33
N LYS A 63 -18.36 12.30 27.17
CA LYS A 63 -19.17 12.82 28.28
C LYS A 63 -20.45 13.51 27.78
N GLU A 64 -20.32 14.40 26.79
CA GLU A 64 -21.46 15.11 26.21
C GLU A 64 -22.46 14.16 25.52
N ASN A 65 -22.05 12.99 25.04
CA ASN A 65 -22.96 12.00 24.49
C ASN A 65 -23.58 11.09 25.57
N SER A 66 -22.90 10.83 26.69
CA SER A 66 -23.48 10.15 27.86
C SER A 66 -24.68 10.94 28.41
N GLU A 67 -24.52 12.25 28.60
CA GLU A 67 -25.60 13.12 29.11
C GLU A 67 -26.83 13.12 28.18
N LYS A 68 -26.64 13.01 26.86
CA LYS A 68 -27.72 12.88 25.87
C LYS A 68 -28.35 11.48 25.83
N ILE A 69 -27.59 10.42 26.09
CA ILE A 69 -28.11 9.06 26.22
C ILE A 69 -29.01 8.95 27.44
N ASP A 70 -28.64 9.58 28.56
CA ASP A 70 -29.49 9.66 29.75
C ASP A 70 -30.78 10.48 29.49
N GLU A 71 -30.70 11.58 28.73
CA GLU A 71 -31.88 12.34 28.29
C GLU A 71 -32.86 11.47 27.47
N ILE A 72 -32.37 10.77 26.43
CA ILE A 72 -33.17 9.88 25.58
C ILE A 72 -33.73 8.69 26.36
N ASN A 73 -32.97 8.12 27.31
CA ASN A 73 -33.45 7.04 28.17
C ASN A 73 -34.60 7.47 29.09
N ASN A 74 -34.61 8.74 29.55
CA ASN A 74 -35.74 9.28 30.31
C ASN A 74 -36.97 9.48 29.41
N GLU A 75 -36.81 10.00 28.18
CA GLU A 75 -37.93 10.12 27.21
C GLU A 75 -38.55 8.76 26.86
N ILE A 76 -37.72 7.73 26.66
CA ILE A 76 -38.16 6.33 26.48
C ILE A 76 -38.99 5.86 27.66
N LYS A 77 -38.54 6.13 28.88
CA LYS A 77 -39.23 5.72 30.11
C LYS A 77 -40.59 6.41 30.25
N GLU A 78 -40.66 7.73 30.00
CA GLU A 78 -41.93 8.47 30.02
C GLU A 78 -42.93 7.92 28.98
N LYS A 79 -42.45 7.61 27.76
CA LYS A 79 -43.28 6.99 26.72
C LYS A 79 -43.70 5.55 27.04
N GLU A 80 -42.88 4.77 27.73
CA GLU A 80 -43.27 3.44 28.23
C GLU A 80 -44.27 3.50 29.39
N GLU A 81 -44.16 4.49 30.28
CA GLU A 81 -45.17 4.74 31.32
C GLU A 81 -46.50 5.25 30.72
N GLU A 82 -46.47 6.09 29.67
CA GLU A 82 -47.66 6.51 28.92
C GLU A 82 -48.37 5.31 28.24
N ILE A 83 -47.61 4.49 27.49
CA ILE A 83 -48.13 3.26 26.87
C ILE A 83 -48.67 2.28 27.92
N LYS A 84 -47.99 2.16 29.07
CA LYS A 84 -48.46 1.33 30.17
C LYS A 84 -49.78 1.85 30.74
N LYS A 85 -49.91 3.16 30.97
CA LYS A 85 -51.15 3.76 31.48
C LYS A 85 -52.34 3.50 30.55
N ILE A 86 -52.16 3.62 29.23
CA ILE A 86 -53.22 3.34 28.25
C ILE A 86 -53.57 1.84 28.23
N LYS A 87 -52.60 0.93 28.42
CA LYS A 87 -52.89 -0.51 28.64
C LYS A 87 -53.62 -0.78 29.95
N ASP A 88 -53.21 -0.17 31.06
CA ASP A 88 -53.86 -0.30 32.37
C ASP A 88 -55.30 0.28 32.38
N GLU A 89 -55.63 1.15 31.42
CA GLU A 89 -57.00 1.60 31.11
C GLU A 89 -57.76 0.58 30.22
N LEU A 90 -57.11 0.00 29.22
CA LEU A 90 -57.67 -1.05 28.35
C LEU A 90 -57.99 -2.35 29.13
N ASP A 91 -57.07 -2.82 29.97
CA ASP A 91 -57.23 -4.03 30.79
C ASP A 91 -58.36 -3.87 31.82
N LYS A 92 -58.59 -2.66 32.34
CA LYS A 92 -59.79 -2.35 33.13
C LYS A 92 -61.06 -2.46 32.30
N TYR A 93 -61.03 -2.02 31.03
CA TYR A 93 -62.16 -2.11 30.10
C TYR A 93 -62.46 -3.54 29.62
N GLN A 94 -61.49 -4.44 29.63
CA GLN A 94 -61.71 -5.87 29.36
C GLN A 94 -62.22 -6.64 30.59
N ASN A 95 -61.94 -6.15 31.81
CA ASN A 95 -62.36 -6.77 33.07
C ASN A 95 -63.66 -6.20 33.68
N THR A 96 -64.24 -5.15 33.10
CA THR A 96 -65.60 -4.70 33.45
C THR A 96 -66.67 -5.73 33.05
N PRO A 97 -67.91 -5.65 33.60
CA PRO A 97 -68.98 -6.59 33.28
C PRO A 97 -69.26 -6.77 31.78
N ASP A 98 -69.04 -5.74 30.97
CA ASP A 98 -69.34 -5.76 29.54
C ASP A 98 -68.35 -6.61 28.72
N GLY A 99 -67.09 -6.75 29.14
CA GLY A 99 -66.13 -7.64 28.49
C GLY A 99 -66.58 -9.11 28.54
N LYS A 100 -66.99 -9.58 29.72
CA LYS A 100 -67.59 -10.92 29.90
C LYS A 100 -68.94 -11.05 29.20
N ARG A 101 -69.69 -9.95 29.08
CA ARG A 101 -70.97 -9.91 28.37
C ARG A 101 -70.80 -10.14 26.87
N ILE A 102 -69.72 -9.67 26.25
CA ILE A 102 -69.39 -9.97 24.84
C ILE A 102 -69.13 -11.47 24.65
N GLU A 103 -68.39 -12.12 25.55
CA GLU A 103 -68.12 -13.57 25.46
C GLU A 103 -69.40 -14.41 25.64
N GLU A 104 -70.26 -14.07 26.61
CA GLU A 104 -71.57 -14.69 26.75
C GLU A 104 -72.49 -14.46 25.54
N LEU A 105 -72.49 -13.26 24.96
CA LEU A 105 -73.30 -12.93 23.80
C LEU A 105 -72.83 -13.70 22.56
N ASN A 106 -71.51 -13.76 22.30
CA ASN A 106 -70.94 -14.53 21.20
C ASN A 106 -71.32 -16.02 21.31
N LYS A 107 -71.31 -16.58 22.52
CA LYS A 107 -71.75 -17.97 22.77
C LYS A 107 -73.26 -18.15 22.51
N LYS A 108 -74.09 -17.22 22.99
CA LYS A 108 -75.55 -17.23 22.76
C LYS A 108 -75.90 -17.08 21.28
N ILE A 109 -75.20 -16.21 20.54
CA ILE A 109 -75.32 -16.08 19.08
C ILE A 109 -74.99 -17.40 18.41
N ASN A 110 -73.86 -18.02 18.74
CA ASN A 110 -73.44 -19.29 18.11
C ASN A 110 -74.44 -20.43 18.30
N ASP A 111 -75.17 -20.47 19.43
CA ASP A 111 -76.20 -21.47 19.68
C ASP A 111 -77.57 -21.07 19.09
N LEU A 112 -77.86 -19.77 18.95
CA LEU A 112 -79.02 -19.25 18.21
C LEU A 112 -78.86 -19.46 16.70
N GLU A 113 -77.68 -19.27 16.12
CA GLU A 113 -77.38 -19.52 14.70
C GLU A 113 -77.64 -21.00 14.33
N LYS A 114 -77.24 -21.93 15.18
CA LYS A 114 -77.53 -23.37 15.00
C LYS A 114 -79.04 -23.67 15.07
N GLN A 115 -79.77 -22.97 15.94
CA GLN A 115 -81.24 -23.06 15.99
C GLN A 115 -81.87 -22.47 14.73
N GLN A 116 -81.46 -21.26 14.32
CA GLN A 116 -81.93 -20.55 13.13
C GLN A 116 -81.68 -21.37 11.85
N GLN A 117 -80.52 -21.99 11.70
CA GLN A 117 -80.19 -22.81 10.53
C GLN A 117 -81.03 -24.10 10.45
N LYS A 118 -81.40 -24.69 11.59
CA LYS A 118 -82.37 -25.79 11.64
C LYS A 118 -83.79 -25.30 11.30
N ILE A 119 -84.21 -24.22 11.96
CA ILE A 119 -85.54 -23.61 11.87
C ILE A 119 -85.85 -23.10 10.45
N ASN A 120 -84.89 -22.49 9.74
CA ASN A 120 -85.12 -21.95 8.40
C ASN A 120 -85.53 -23.05 7.39
N ASN A 121 -85.02 -24.28 7.54
CA ASN A 121 -85.45 -25.43 6.73
C ASN A 121 -86.91 -25.85 7.05
N GLU A 122 -87.33 -25.71 8.31
CA GLU A 122 -88.68 -26.01 8.77
C GLU A 122 -89.67 -24.90 8.36
N LYS A 123 -89.28 -23.61 8.44
CA LYS A 123 -90.09 -22.44 8.05
C LYS A 123 -90.54 -22.51 6.58
N VAL A 124 -89.63 -22.82 5.65
CA VAL A 124 -89.95 -22.92 4.21
C VAL A 124 -90.97 -24.03 3.91
N ALA A 125 -90.90 -25.16 4.61
CA ALA A 125 -91.88 -26.23 4.48
C ALA A 125 -93.25 -25.85 5.05
N ILE A 126 -93.27 -25.19 6.22
CA ILE A 126 -94.48 -24.71 6.90
C ILE A 126 -95.20 -23.62 6.09
N GLU A 127 -94.47 -22.66 5.54
CA GLU A 127 -95.05 -21.58 4.72
C GLU A 127 -95.72 -22.12 3.45
N LYS A 128 -95.11 -23.13 2.82
CA LYS A 128 -95.71 -23.81 1.68
C LYS A 128 -96.99 -24.56 2.08
N ALA A 129 -96.94 -25.41 3.10
CA ALA A 129 -98.09 -26.17 3.57
C ALA A 129 -99.27 -25.28 3.99
N LYS A 130 -98.97 -24.17 4.69
CA LYS A 130 -99.96 -23.14 5.04
C LYS A 130 -100.61 -22.53 3.79
N LYS A 131 -99.82 -22.17 2.77
CA LYS A 131 -100.36 -21.60 1.51
C LYS A 131 -101.26 -22.58 0.78
N ASP A 132 -100.84 -23.84 0.68
CA ASP A 132 -101.63 -24.91 0.04
C ASP A 132 -102.97 -25.12 0.79
N LEU A 133 -102.98 -25.02 2.13
CA LEU A 133 -104.20 -25.02 2.94
C LEU A 133 -105.05 -23.76 2.78
N GLU A 134 -104.47 -22.56 2.66
CA GLU A 134 -105.19 -21.30 2.42
C GLU A 134 -105.90 -21.30 1.04
N GLU A 135 -105.31 -21.93 0.02
CA GLU A 135 -105.95 -22.15 -1.29
C GLU A 135 -107.11 -23.16 -1.20
N GLN A 136 -106.94 -24.27 -0.48
CA GLN A 136 -108.04 -25.22 -0.21
C GLN A 136 -109.19 -24.57 0.57
N LEU A 137 -108.88 -23.78 1.59
CA LEU A 137 -109.86 -23.07 2.42
C LEU A 137 -110.71 -22.09 1.59
N LYS A 138 -110.09 -21.43 0.60
CA LYS A 138 -110.76 -20.54 -0.36
C LYS A 138 -111.68 -21.31 -1.30
N ILE A 139 -111.24 -22.46 -1.84
CA ILE A 139 -112.06 -23.34 -2.66
C ILE A 139 -113.29 -23.84 -1.87
N GLU A 140 -113.10 -24.30 -0.63
CA GLU A 140 -114.19 -24.89 0.14
C GLU A 140 -115.18 -23.82 0.67
N LYS A 141 -114.70 -22.61 1.00
CA LYS A 141 -115.59 -21.46 1.27
C LYS A 141 -116.44 -21.10 0.05
N GLN A 142 -115.89 -21.17 -1.16
CA GLN A 142 -116.66 -20.99 -2.40
C GLN A 142 -117.68 -22.13 -2.59
N ARG A 143 -117.29 -23.39 -2.35
CA ARG A 143 -118.19 -24.55 -2.39
C ARG A 143 -119.38 -24.39 -1.44
N VAL A 144 -119.18 -23.90 -0.22
CA VAL A 144 -120.28 -23.60 0.73
C VAL A 144 -121.18 -22.47 0.21
N SER A 145 -120.61 -21.41 -0.37
CA SER A 145 -121.38 -20.33 -0.99
C SER A 145 -122.30 -20.83 -2.12
N ASP A 146 -121.79 -21.70 -2.98
CA ASP A 146 -122.53 -22.26 -4.12
C ASP A 146 -123.53 -23.36 -3.70
N LEU A 147 -123.22 -24.15 -2.66
CA LEU A 147 -124.19 -25.09 -2.07
C LEU A 147 -125.36 -24.35 -1.41
N ASN A 148 -125.10 -23.26 -0.68
CA ASN A 148 -126.14 -22.43 -0.05
C ASN A 148 -127.11 -21.80 -1.07
N ARG A 149 -126.73 -21.69 -2.35
CA ARG A 149 -127.60 -21.22 -3.45
C ARG A 149 -128.50 -22.29 -4.04
N GLN A 150 -128.36 -23.57 -3.65
CA GLN A 150 -129.01 -24.71 -4.32
C GLN A 150 -130.19 -25.35 -3.55
N ASN A 151 -130.81 -24.61 -2.62
CA ASN A 151 -132.01 -24.98 -1.88
C ASN A 151 -131.82 -26.13 -0.84
N ASN A 152 -132.80 -26.29 0.05
CA ASN A 152 -132.57 -26.62 1.47
C ASN A 152 -132.05 -28.04 1.81
N ASP A 153 -132.23 -29.05 0.96
CA ASP A 153 -131.94 -30.45 1.32
C ASP A 153 -130.44 -30.80 1.39
N LYS A 154 -129.53 -29.86 1.05
CA LYS A 154 -128.07 -30.08 1.07
C LYS A 154 -127.38 -29.77 2.40
N GLN A 155 -128.13 -29.46 3.47
CA GLN A 155 -127.58 -29.00 4.76
C GLN A 155 -126.46 -29.89 5.32
N ARG A 156 -126.54 -31.22 5.13
CA ARG A 156 -125.48 -32.14 5.57
C ARG A 156 -124.13 -31.87 4.88
N GLN A 157 -124.12 -31.66 3.57
CA GLN A 157 -122.89 -31.37 2.81
C GLN A 157 -122.33 -29.98 3.14
N ILE A 158 -123.22 -29.02 3.44
CA ILE A 158 -122.85 -27.70 3.93
C ILE A 158 -122.14 -27.82 5.30
N ASN A 159 -122.70 -28.61 6.23
CA ASN A 159 -122.09 -28.84 7.55
C ASN A 159 -120.73 -29.56 7.44
N GLU A 160 -120.61 -30.59 6.59
CA GLU A 160 -119.36 -31.34 6.36
C GLU A 160 -118.25 -30.44 5.75
N ALA A 161 -118.62 -29.55 4.82
CA ALA A 161 -117.70 -28.55 4.26
C ALA A 161 -117.36 -27.43 5.27
N GLN A 162 -118.32 -26.96 6.07
CA GLN A 162 -118.08 -25.97 7.15
C GLN A 162 -117.15 -26.50 8.25
N GLU A 163 -117.27 -27.78 8.62
CA GLU A 163 -116.34 -28.43 9.55
C GLU A 163 -114.91 -28.55 8.97
N THR A 164 -114.80 -28.79 7.66
CA THR A 164 -113.52 -28.80 6.94
C THR A 164 -112.91 -27.40 6.89
N ILE A 165 -113.72 -26.38 6.61
CA ILE A 165 -113.34 -24.96 6.69
C ILE A 165 -112.85 -24.59 8.09
N ARG A 166 -113.54 -25.04 9.16
CA ARG A 166 -113.15 -24.76 10.55
C ARG A 166 -111.80 -25.37 10.86
N ARG A 167 -111.62 -26.68 10.61
CA ARG A 167 -110.35 -27.39 10.86
C ARG A 167 -109.18 -26.81 10.09
N ASN A 168 -109.34 -26.54 8.79
CA ASN A 168 -108.28 -25.93 7.99
C ASN A 168 -107.95 -24.51 8.48
N THR A 169 -108.94 -23.72 8.92
CA THR A 169 -108.70 -22.39 9.51
C THR A 169 -107.89 -22.50 10.82
N GLU A 170 -108.26 -23.42 11.72
CA GLU A 170 -107.55 -23.67 12.98
C GLU A 170 -106.10 -24.11 12.74
N GLU A 171 -105.85 -24.93 11.72
CA GLU A 171 -104.50 -25.37 11.35
C GLU A 171 -103.66 -24.25 10.70
N ILE A 172 -104.28 -23.41 9.86
CA ILE A 172 -103.64 -22.23 9.26
C ILE A 172 -103.22 -21.21 10.34
N GLU A 173 -104.06 -20.93 11.34
CA GLU A 173 -103.69 -20.04 12.45
C GLU A 173 -102.56 -20.63 13.30
N LYS A 174 -102.55 -21.95 13.54
CA LYS A 174 -101.43 -22.64 14.20
C LYS A 174 -100.11 -22.51 13.42
N TYR A 175 -100.14 -22.56 12.09
CA TYR A 175 -98.95 -22.29 11.27
C TYR A 175 -98.53 -20.82 11.29
N LYS A 176 -99.47 -19.86 11.30
CA LYS A 176 -99.16 -18.42 11.46
C LYS A 176 -98.50 -18.12 12.81
N GLU A 177 -99.00 -18.72 13.90
CA GLU A 177 -98.43 -18.54 15.24
C GLU A 177 -96.99 -19.08 15.34
N ASN A 178 -96.68 -20.17 14.63
CA ASN A 178 -95.32 -20.71 14.55
C ASN A 178 -94.39 -19.83 13.69
N ILE A 179 -94.86 -19.32 12.55
CA ILE A 179 -94.07 -18.40 11.70
C ILE A 179 -93.69 -17.13 12.49
N LYS A 180 -94.63 -16.55 13.23
CA LYS A 180 -94.39 -15.34 14.04
C LYS A 180 -93.28 -15.55 15.08
N LYS A 181 -93.24 -16.71 15.75
CA LYS A 181 -92.19 -17.05 16.73
C LYS A 181 -90.78 -17.06 16.13
N TYR A 182 -90.65 -17.29 14.81
CA TYR A 182 -89.36 -17.21 14.10
C TYR A 182 -88.97 -15.77 13.74
N GLU A 183 -89.95 -14.89 13.51
CA GLU A 183 -89.73 -13.45 13.25
C GLU A 183 -89.32 -12.72 14.54
N ASP A 184 -89.98 -13.04 15.66
CA ASP A 184 -89.63 -12.59 17.02
C ASP A 184 -88.22 -13.04 17.48
N LEU A 185 -87.60 -14.00 16.77
CA LEU A 185 -86.22 -14.49 17.00
C LEU A 185 -85.21 -13.75 16.12
N GLU A 186 -85.52 -13.57 14.83
CA GLU A 186 -84.65 -12.89 13.87
C GLU A 186 -84.42 -11.41 14.23
N GLU A 187 -85.45 -10.73 14.77
CA GLU A 187 -85.33 -9.33 15.20
C GLU A 187 -84.40 -9.16 16.42
N LYS A 188 -84.44 -10.10 17.38
CA LYS A 188 -83.53 -10.11 18.54
C LYS A 188 -82.07 -10.33 18.14
N ASN A 189 -81.81 -11.13 17.11
CA ASN A 189 -80.43 -11.35 16.65
C ASN A 189 -79.83 -10.05 16.09
N LYS A 190 -80.61 -9.30 15.30
CA LYS A 190 -80.23 -7.98 14.76
C LYS A 190 -80.05 -6.91 15.84
N GLU A 191 -80.69 -7.05 17.01
CA GLU A 191 -80.46 -6.17 18.15
C GLU A 191 -79.11 -6.42 18.83
N PHE A 192 -78.73 -7.70 19.03
CA PHE A 192 -77.43 -8.06 19.60
C PHE A 192 -76.25 -7.65 18.69
N GLU A 193 -76.35 -7.85 17.38
CA GLU A 193 -75.35 -7.40 16.40
C GLU A 193 -75.04 -5.90 16.51
N ARG A 194 -76.08 -5.06 16.67
CA ARG A 194 -75.93 -3.60 16.83
C ARG A 194 -75.21 -3.23 18.13
N THR A 195 -75.48 -3.96 19.21
CA THR A 195 -74.84 -3.73 20.51
C THR A 195 -73.34 -4.06 20.47
N ILE A 196 -72.98 -5.20 19.88
CA ILE A 196 -71.58 -5.63 19.72
C ILE A 196 -70.80 -4.66 18.82
N SER A 197 -71.40 -4.21 17.71
CA SER A 197 -70.77 -3.27 16.76
C SER A 197 -70.42 -1.92 17.41
N ASN A 198 -71.23 -1.44 18.36
CA ASN A 198 -70.93 -0.23 19.12
C ASN A 198 -69.83 -0.43 20.17
N LEU A 199 -69.82 -1.56 20.89
CA LEU A 199 -68.82 -1.85 21.92
C LEU A 199 -67.41 -2.01 21.34
N ASN A 200 -67.28 -2.68 20.18
CA ASN A 200 -65.99 -2.91 19.52
C ASN A 200 -65.31 -1.62 19.02
N ARG A 201 -66.05 -0.51 18.87
CA ARG A 201 -65.53 0.75 18.35
C ARG A 201 -64.57 1.44 19.33
N ASN A 202 -64.99 1.57 20.59
CA ASN A 202 -64.21 2.22 21.64
C ASN A 202 -62.91 1.46 21.97
N ILE A 203 -62.93 0.12 21.81
CA ILE A 203 -61.73 -0.72 21.97
C ILE A 203 -60.73 -0.38 20.86
N LYS A 204 -61.19 -0.36 19.60
CA LYS A 204 -60.33 -0.10 18.45
C LYS A 204 -59.69 1.29 18.49
N ASP A 205 -60.43 2.33 18.85
CA ASP A 205 -59.89 3.70 18.93
C ASP A 205 -58.73 3.79 19.95
N LYS A 206 -58.76 2.97 21.01
CA LYS A 206 -57.67 2.82 22.00
C LYS A 206 -56.52 1.91 21.52
N GLU A 207 -56.80 0.89 20.72
CA GLU A 207 -55.77 0.07 20.07
C GLU A 207 -54.95 0.89 19.06
N ASP A 208 -55.60 1.75 18.28
CA ASP A 208 -54.94 2.66 17.33
C ASP A 208 -54.10 3.75 18.05
N GLU A 209 -54.54 4.25 19.21
CA GLU A 209 -53.75 5.15 20.08
C GLU A 209 -52.48 4.46 20.63
N ILE A 210 -52.60 3.20 21.08
CA ILE A 210 -51.45 2.38 21.49
C ILE A 210 -50.50 2.12 20.30
N ALA A 211 -51.03 1.97 19.08
CA ALA A 211 -50.22 1.73 17.88
C ALA A 211 -49.39 2.96 17.48
N GLU A 212 -49.91 4.18 17.59
CA GLU A 212 -49.15 5.39 17.27
C GLU A 212 -48.10 5.72 18.34
N ASN A 213 -48.42 5.59 19.63
CA ASN A 213 -47.42 5.79 20.69
C ASN A 213 -46.27 4.77 20.62
N LYS A 214 -46.53 3.52 20.18
CA LYS A 214 -45.45 2.56 19.85
C LYS A 214 -44.54 3.07 18.72
N ARG A 215 -45.10 3.60 17.62
CA ARG A 215 -44.31 4.17 16.51
C ARG A 215 -43.46 5.37 16.93
N GLN A 216 -43.88 6.13 17.93
CA GLN A 216 -43.08 7.20 18.53
C GLN A 216 -41.93 6.60 19.35
N LEU A 217 -42.22 5.64 20.23
CA LEU A 217 -41.22 4.93 21.02
C LEU A 217 -40.16 4.23 20.14
N ASP A 218 -40.57 3.63 19.02
CA ASP A 218 -39.67 2.97 18.06
C ASP A 218 -38.71 3.98 17.40
N LYS A 219 -39.14 5.22 17.15
CA LYS A 219 -38.25 6.30 16.64
C LYS A 219 -37.25 6.75 17.70
N ILE A 220 -37.71 6.99 18.93
CA ILE A 220 -36.83 7.43 20.03
C ILE A 220 -35.76 6.35 20.32
N LYS A 221 -36.14 5.07 20.23
CA LYS A 221 -35.20 3.93 20.34
C LYS A 221 -34.25 3.78 19.14
N GLU A 222 -34.64 4.24 17.96
CA GLU A 222 -33.78 4.31 16.78
C GLU A 222 -32.80 5.48 16.84
N ASP A 223 -33.18 6.61 17.46
CA ASP A 223 -32.27 7.72 17.72
C ASP A 223 -31.33 7.44 18.92
N LEU A 224 -31.79 6.70 19.94
CA LEU A 224 -30.92 6.12 20.97
C LEU A 224 -29.82 5.26 20.34
N ARG A 225 -30.18 4.32 19.46
CA ARG A 225 -29.24 3.43 18.76
C ARG A 225 -28.12 4.21 18.08
N LYS A 226 -28.47 5.17 17.22
CA LYS A 226 -27.49 6.02 16.51
C LYS A 226 -26.55 6.75 17.49
N LYS A 227 -27.07 7.18 18.65
CA LYS A 227 -26.27 7.86 19.66
C LYS A 227 -25.37 6.91 20.46
N THR A 228 -25.80 5.66 20.67
CA THR A 228 -24.94 4.58 21.19
C THR A 228 -23.84 4.21 20.16
N ASP A 229 -24.20 4.02 18.90
CA ASP A 229 -23.26 3.71 17.81
C ASP A 229 -22.17 4.81 17.69
N GLU A 230 -22.53 6.09 17.83
CA GLU A 230 -21.59 7.23 17.85
C GLU A 230 -20.68 7.24 19.09
N VAL A 231 -21.14 6.74 20.24
CA VAL A 231 -20.31 6.56 21.44
C VAL A 231 -19.33 5.41 21.23
N ASP A 232 -19.78 4.27 20.71
CA ASP A 232 -18.91 3.11 20.44
C ASP A 232 -17.83 3.46 19.38
N GLU A 233 -18.18 4.20 18.34
CA GLU A 233 -17.20 4.69 17.33
C GLU A 233 -16.18 5.67 17.94
N ASN A 234 -16.60 6.49 18.91
CA ASN A 234 -15.71 7.42 19.60
C ASN A 234 -14.85 6.75 20.69
N GLU A 235 -15.36 5.72 21.37
CA GLU A 235 -14.53 4.85 22.22
C GLU A 235 -13.47 4.10 21.41
N ASP A 236 -13.80 3.64 20.22
CA ASP A 236 -12.84 2.99 19.32
C ASP A 236 -11.71 3.92 18.86
N LYS A 237 -12.02 5.20 18.60
CA LYS A 237 -11.02 6.25 18.34
C LYS A 237 -10.19 6.54 19.59
N LEU A 238 -10.84 6.72 20.74
CA LEU A 238 -10.21 7.03 22.02
C LEU A 238 -9.17 5.97 22.39
N ARG A 239 -9.58 4.70 22.46
CA ARG A 239 -8.69 3.56 22.77
C ARG A 239 -7.53 3.46 21.78
N LYS A 240 -7.77 3.74 20.49
CA LYS A 240 -6.72 3.75 19.46
C LYS A 240 -5.69 4.85 19.76
N SER A 241 -6.12 6.07 20.03
CA SER A 241 -5.22 7.19 20.31
C SER A 241 -4.50 7.06 21.65
N GLU A 242 -5.14 6.50 22.69
CA GLU A 242 -4.51 6.09 23.96
C GLU A 242 -3.37 5.10 23.72
N ARG A 243 -3.57 4.12 22.84
CA ARG A 243 -2.56 3.13 22.49
C ARG A 243 -1.41 3.73 21.69
N GLU A 244 -1.70 4.61 20.72
CA GLU A 244 -0.67 5.35 19.98
C GLU A 244 0.16 6.22 20.94
N LEU A 245 -0.49 6.90 21.89
CA LEU A 245 0.13 7.62 23.00
C LEU A 245 0.98 6.71 23.91
N ARG A 246 0.51 5.51 24.28
CA ARG A 246 1.31 4.57 25.11
C ARG A 246 2.52 4.04 24.33
N ASN A 247 2.39 3.74 23.04
CA ASN A 247 3.51 3.34 22.18
C ASN A 247 4.58 4.45 22.09
N ALA A 248 4.16 5.72 21.98
CA ALA A 248 5.09 6.86 21.99
C ALA A 248 5.84 6.98 23.33
N LYS A 249 5.14 6.80 24.46
CA LYS A 249 5.75 6.79 25.80
C LYS A 249 6.80 5.68 25.99
N GLU A 250 6.55 4.44 25.51
CA GLU A 250 7.57 3.38 25.55
C GLU A 250 8.82 3.77 24.73
N LYS A 251 8.64 4.19 23.47
CA LYS A 251 9.76 4.58 22.58
C LYS A 251 10.64 5.70 23.15
N ILE A 252 10.03 6.76 23.70
CA ILE A 252 10.76 7.88 24.31
C ILE A 252 11.64 7.36 25.46
N THR A 253 11.10 6.47 26.29
CA THR A 253 11.83 5.89 27.44
C THR A 253 13.04 5.05 26.99
N ASP A 254 12.88 4.22 25.95
CA ASP A 254 13.97 3.41 25.39
C ASP A 254 15.09 4.29 24.80
N LEU A 255 14.72 5.37 24.08
CA LEU A 255 15.66 6.32 23.48
C LEU A 255 16.42 7.13 24.55
N ASP A 256 15.74 7.57 25.61
CA ASP A 256 16.36 8.25 26.76
C ASP A 256 17.43 7.37 27.44
N GLU A 257 17.16 6.07 27.59
CA GLU A 257 18.15 5.15 28.16
C GLU A 257 19.36 4.95 27.22
N GLU A 258 19.17 4.99 25.89
CA GLU A 258 20.29 4.98 24.94
C GLU A 258 21.10 6.29 25.00
N ILE A 259 20.46 7.45 25.07
CA ILE A 259 21.13 8.76 25.26
C ILE A 259 21.97 8.74 26.55
N ARG A 260 21.41 8.23 27.65
CA ARG A 260 22.11 8.09 28.93
C ARG A 260 23.34 7.18 28.83
N LYS A 261 23.24 6.03 28.14
CA LYS A 261 24.36 5.11 27.88
C LYS A 261 25.45 5.76 27.00
N ASN A 262 25.04 6.51 25.97
CA ASN A 262 25.96 7.25 25.09
C ASN A 262 26.71 8.36 25.85
N LYS A 263 26.05 9.09 26.75
CA LYS A 263 26.65 10.17 27.54
C LYS A 263 27.78 9.68 28.45
N ILE A 264 27.54 8.62 29.23
CA ILE A 264 28.55 7.96 30.08
C ILE A 264 29.78 7.54 29.26
N LYS A 265 29.58 7.13 28.01
CA LYS A 265 30.67 6.73 27.11
C LYS A 265 31.47 7.92 26.56
N ILE A 266 30.85 9.08 26.36
CA ILE A 266 31.54 10.32 26.00
C ILE A 266 32.41 10.80 27.18
N ASP A 267 31.87 10.83 28.40
CA ASP A 267 32.59 11.28 29.60
C ASP A 267 33.89 10.45 29.83
N SER A 268 33.83 9.14 29.57
CA SER A 268 34.98 8.22 29.64
C SER A 268 36.05 8.51 28.57
N LEU A 269 35.64 8.90 27.36
CA LEU A 269 36.55 9.23 26.26
C LEU A 269 37.21 10.60 26.46
N GLU A 270 36.48 11.60 26.95
CA GLU A 270 37.06 12.92 27.26
C GLU A 270 38.15 12.84 28.34
N LYS A 271 38.02 11.91 29.30
CA LYS A 271 39.10 11.61 30.25
C LYS A 271 40.35 11.04 29.57
N GLN A 272 40.20 10.01 28.74
CA GLN A 272 41.33 9.38 28.02
C GLN A 272 42.05 10.36 27.09
N LYS A 273 41.30 11.26 26.43
CA LYS A 273 41.87 12.31 25.59
C LYS A 273 42.89 13.16 26.36
N LYS A 274 42.54 13.59 27.57
CA LYS A 274 43.38 14.46 28.39
C LYS A 274 44.70 13.78 28.79
N GLU A 275 44.63 12.51 29.18
CA GLU A 275 45.81 11.70 29.55
C GLU A 275 46.83 11.65 28.39
N PHE A 276 46.37 11.48 27.14
CA PHE A 276 47.26 11.56 25.96
C PHE A 276 47.76 12.98 25.63
N GLU A 277 46.98 14.04 25.92
CA GLU A 277 47.41 15.43 25.70
C GLU A 277 48.57 15.83 26.61
N ASP A 278 48.59 15.37 27.86
CA ASP A 278 49.67 15.59 28.80
C ASP A 278 50.96 14.84 28.38
N ASP A 279 50.86 13.55 27.99
CA ASP A 279 51.98 12.74 27.47
C ASP A 279 52.66 13.38 26.25
N LYS A 280 51.85 13.88 25.29
CA LYS A 280 52.36 14.55 24.07
C LYS A 280 53.21 15.78 24.42
N ASN A 281 52.77 16.56 25.42
CA ASN A 281 53.44 17.81 25.80
C ASN A 281 54.77 17.55 26.50
N ALA A 282 54.86 16.53 27.36
CA ALA A 282 56.10 16.12 28.01
C ALA A 282 57.19 15.76 26.97
N ALA A 283 56.82 15.01 25.93
CA ALA A 283 57.75 14.57 24.89
C ALA A 283 58.28 15.75 24.02
N ILE A 284 57.48 16.79 23.76
CA ILE A 284 57.92 17.95 22.95
C ILE A 284 59.12 18.67 23.60
N GLU A 285 59.12 18.83 24.93
CA GLU A 285 60.20 19.54 25.63
C GLU A 285 61.51 18.74 25.69
N ASP A 286 61.43 17.41 25.77
CA ASP A 286 62.62 16.54 25.72
C ASP A 286 63.33 16.62 24.37
N LYS A 287 62.59 16.70 23.25
CA LYS A 287 63.20 16.91 21.93
C LYS A 287 64.01 18.22 21.89
N ARG A 288 63.46 19.31 22.45
CA ARG A 288 64.07 20.65 22.42
C ARG A 288 65.44 20.69 23.10
N LYS A 289 65.61 19.96 24.20
CA LYS A 289 66.91 19.83 24.90
C LYS A 289 67.98 19.12 24.06
N PHE A 290 67.62 18.06 23.34
CA PHE A 290 68.58 17.29 22.53
C PHE A 290 69.14 18.08 21.33
N GLU A 291 68.34 18.97 20.74
CA GLU A 291 68.79 19.84 19.64
C GLU A 291 69.79 20.89 20.16
N GLN A 292 69.55 21.47 21.34
CA GLN A 292 70.50 22.35 22.03
C GLN A 292 71.82 21.65 22.41
N GLU A 293 71.76 20.40 22.92
CA GLU A 293 72.96 19.58 23.20
C GLU A 293 73.78 19.21 21.95
N ARG A 294 73.22 19.33 20.74
CA ARG A 294 73.94 19.06 19.49
C ARG A 294 74.75 20.27 19.04
N ASP A 295 74.14 21.44 19.02
CA ASP A 295 74.71 22.61 18.33
C ASP A 295 75.79 23.30 19.19
N ALA A 296 75.73 23.18 20.52
CA ALA A 296 76.84 23.54 21.40
C ALA A 296 78.14 22.79 21.07
N VAL A 297 78.07 21.48 20.79
CA VAL A 297 79.25 20.66 20.45
C VAL A 297 79.85 21.05 19.09
N LYS A 298 79.03 21.52 18.14
CA LYS A 298 79.52 22.04 16.85
C LYS A 298 80.32 23.33 17.02
N SER A 299 79.92 24.21 17.96
CA SER A 299 80.70 25.41 18.30
C SER A 299 82.08 25.07 18.86
N GLU A 300 82.15 24.12 19.80
CA GLU A 300 83.41 23.74 20.47
C GLU A 300 84.47 23.19 19.49
N ILE A 301 84.05 22.54 18.40
CA ILE A 301 84.94 22.03 17.35
C ILE A 301 85.44 23.17 16.45
N ALA A 302 84.60 24.17 16.14
CA ALA A 302 84.99 25.32 15.35
C ALA A 302 86.11 26.13 16.04
N ASP A 303 86.01 26.33 17.36
CA ASP A 303 87.05 27.03 18.14
C ASP A 303 88.37 26.25 18.18
N LYS A 304 88.35 24.92 18.33
CA LYS A 304 89.58 24.10 18.33
C LYS A 304 90.27 24.09 16.97
N ASN A 305 89.52 24.02 15.87
CA ASN A 305 90.07 24.16 14.51
C ASN A 305 90.78 25.50 14.32
N ARG A 306 90.19 26.59 14.83
CA ARG A 306 90.76 27.94 14.78
C ARG A 306 92.09 28.04 15.55
N ILE A 307 92.24 27.29 16.65
CA ILE A 307 93.48 27.20 17.43
C ILE A 307 94.57 26.42 16.67
N ILE A 308 94.21 25.34 15.96
CA ILE A 308 95.16 24.54 15.15
C ILE A 308 95.78 25.40 14.04
N ALA A 309 94.96 26.05 13.21
CA ALA A 309 95.46 26.92 12.12
C ALA A 309 96.40 28.04 12.63
N GLY A 310 96.09 28.60 13.80
CA GLY A 310 96.94 29.60 14.46
C GLY A 310 98.27 29.06 14.98
N LYS A 311 98.43 27.74 15.11
CA LYS A 311 99.66 27.03 15.54
C LYS A 311 100.47 26.52 14.36
N GLU A 312 99.83 26.03 13.30
CA GLU A 312 100.48 25.65 12.04
C GLU A 312 101.22 26.85 11.40
N GLU A 313 100.61 28.04 11.39
CA GLU A 313 101.25 29.27 10.92
C GLU A 313 102.44 29.70 11.81
N GLN A 314 102.46 29.32 13.10
CA GLN A 314 103.63 29.53 13.99
C GLN A 314 104.76 28.54 13.69
N ILE A 315 104.43 27.31 13.29
CA ILE A 315 105.39 26.31 12.80
C ILE A 315 106.00 26.78 11.49
N ARG A 316 105.19 27.12 10.48
CA ARG A 316 105.65 27.52 9.14
C ARG A 316 106.66 28.68 9.20
N LYS A 317 106.41 29.67 10.06
CA LYS A 317 107.34 30.81 10.29
C LYS A 317 108.66 30.38 10.92
N LYS A 318 108.65 29.42 11.86
CA LYS A 318 109.89 28.87 12.45
C LYS A 318 110.67 27.99 11.45
N GLU A 319 109.99 27.24 10.58
CA GLU A 319 110.64 26.49 9.50
C GLU A 319 111.28 27.40 8.45
N GLU A 320 110.73 28.59 8.23
CA GLU A 320 111.32 29.62 7.36
C GLU A 320 112.54 30.28 8.02
N GLN A 321 112.50 30.52 9.34
CA GLN A 321 113.64 30.96 10.13
C GLN A 321 114.77 29.92 10.12
N ILE A 322 114.45 28.63 10.33
CA ILE A 322 115.42 27.53 10.24
C ILE A 322 116.09 27.49 8.87
N ARG A 323 115.33 27.55 7.77
CA ARG A 323 115.92 27.52 6.42
C ARG A 323 116.91 28.67 6.19
N LYS A 324 116.60 29.89 6.66
CA LYS A 324 117.51 31.04 6.59
C LYS A 324 118.78 30.82 7.42
N LEU A 325 118.63 30.32 8.65
CA LEU A 325 119.77 29.99 9.52
C LEU A 325 120.60 28.82 8.98
N GLU A 326 119.99 27.84 8.30
CA GLU A 326 120.69 26.72 7.65
C GLU A 326 121.48 27.18 6.41
N ASP A 327 120.93 28.11 5.62
CA ASP A 327 121.67 28.76 4.53
C ASP A 327 122.87 29.56 5.07
N ASP A 328 122.68 30.36 6.12
CA ASP A 328 123.76 31.16 6.73
C ASP A 328 124.81 30.26 7.42
N LEU A 329 124.39 29.18 8.10
CA LEU A 329 125.27 28.15 8.65
C LEU A 329 126.12 27.49 7.56
N ASN A 330 125.55 27.19 6.39
CA ASN A 330 126.29 26.63 5.27
C ASN A 330 127.29 27.64 4.68
N ARG A 331 126.97 28.93 4.66
CA ARG A 331 127.92 29.99 4.24
C ARG A 331 129.10 30.12 5.20
N GLU A 332 128.86 30.16 6.52
CA GLU A 332 129.94 30.26 7.51
C GLU A 332 130.77 28.98 7.62
N ARG A 333 130.15 27.80 7.50
CA ARG A 333 130.85 26.50 7.43
C ARG A 333 131.88 26.44 6.30
N ASN A 334 131.60 27.12 5.19
CA ASN A 334 132.51 27.21 4.04
C ASN A 334 133.63 28.28 4.21
N LYS A 335 133.56 29.14 5.25
CA LYS A 335 134.64 30.08 5.61
C LYS A 335 135.56 29.50 6.69
N ASN A 336 134.99 28.95 7.76
CA ASN A 336 135.72 28.29 8.84
C ASN A 336 134.82 27.25 9.54
N PRO A 337 135.13 25.94 9.46
CA PRO A 337 134.31 24.89 10.07
C PRO A 337 134.12 25.00 11.59
N ASP A 338 135.15 25.48 12.31
CA ASP A 338 135.23 25.47 13.77
C ASP A 338 135.00 26.86 14.40
N SER A 339 134.32 27.77 13.68
CA SER A 339 134.01 29.09 14.25
C SER A 339 132.94 29.01 15.34
N THR A 340 133.07 29.84 16.38
CA THR A 340 132.08 29.95 17.47
C THR A 340 130.68 30.30 16.96
N GLU A 341 130.60 31.04 15.85
CA GLU A 341 129.35 31.38 15.18
C GLU A 341 128.68 30.16 14.55
N ASN A 342 129.46 29.21 14.01
CA ASN A 342 128.97 27.95 13.48
C ASN A 342 128.29 27.08 14.57
N VAL A 343 128.82 27.11 15.79
CA VAL A 343 128.25 26.41 16.96
C VAL A 343 126.93 27.07 17.38
N LYS A 344 126.90 28.39 17.57
CA LYS A 344 125.67 29.13 17.93
C LYS A 344 124.53 28.89 16.94
N LEU A 345 124.82 28.96 15.63
CA LEU A 345 123.81 28.75 14.59
C LEU A 345 123.21 27.34 14.66
N LYS A 346 124.04 26.31 14.91
CA LYS A 346 123.56 24.93 15.14
C LYS A 346 122.68 24.83 16.39
N GLU A 347 123.05 25.47 17.49
CA GLU A 347 122.26 25.50 18.73
C GLU A 347 120.91 26.19 18.53
N GLU A 348 120.87 27.34 17.83
CA GLU A 348 119.64 28.08 17.57
C GLU A 348 118.69 27.33 16.60
N ILE A 349 119.23 26.72 15.54
CA ILE A 349 118.47 25.83 14.65
C ILE A 349 117.90 24.64 15.44
N THR A 350 118.68 24.05 16.35
CA THR A 350 118.23 22.91 17.17
C THR A 350 117.09 23.34 18.10
N LYS A 351 117.23 24.49 18.77
CA LYS A 351 116.19 25.06 19.65
C LYS A 351 114.89 25.38 18.90
N LEU A 352 114.98 25.93 17.68
CA LEU A 352 113.82 26.16 16.84
C LEU A 352 113.15 24.85 16.38
N LYS A 353 113.92 23.78 16.13
CA LYS A 353 113.40 22.44 15.81
C LYS A 353 112.69 21.80 17.00
N GLU A 354 113.21 21.96 18.22
CA GLU A 354 112.49 21.53 19.43
C GLU A 354 111.16 22.29 19.61
N ASP A 355 111.15 23.60 19.41
CA ASP A 355 109.93 24.41 19.56
C ASP A 355 108.88 24.08 18.48
N ILE A 356 109.33 23.72 17.27
CA ILE A 356 108.46 23.13 16.24
C ILE A 356 107.92 21.77 16.68
N SER A 357 108.71 20.92 17.35
CA SER A 357 108.19 19.65 17.89
C SER A 357 107.10 19.90 18.93
N LYS A 358 107.35 20.77 19.91
CA LYS A 358 106.38 21.15 20.97
C LYS A 358 105.08 21.72 20.36
N LEU A 359 105.17 22.52 19.30
CA LEU A 359 104.01 23.02 18.55
C LEU A 359 103.28 21.91 17.78
N ASN A 360 104.00 21.02 17.08
CA ASN A 360 103.42 19.89 16.37
C ASN A 360 102.70 18.92 17.33
N ASP A 361 103.27 18.63 18.49
CA ASP A 361 102.62 17.74 19.47
C ASP A 361 101.39 18.40 20.12
N THR A 362 101.37 19.74 20.20
CA THR A 362 100.18 20.52 20.58
C THR A 362 99.09 20.44 19.50
N VAL A 363 99.46 20.57 18.21
CA VAL A 363 98.54 20.42 17.07
C VAL A 363 97.97 19.00 17.07
N ARG A 364 98.83 17.96 17.08
CA ARG A 364 98.44 16.54 17.15
C ARG A 364 97.53 16.22 18.32
N GLN A 365 97.73 16.83 19.48
CA GLN A 365 96.80 16.64 20.60
C GLN A 365 95.45 17.29 20.34
N LYS A 366 95.39 18.48 19.73
CA LYS A 366 94.12 19.14 19.40
C LYS A 366 93.42 18.46 18.22
N GLU A 367 94.15 17.91 17.27
CA GLU A 367 93.63 17.01 16.24
C GLU A 367 92.99 15.76 16.87
N ARG A 368 93.68 15.10 17.82
CA ARG A 368 93.09 13.97 18.58
C ARG A 368 91.88 14.36 19.42
N ASP A 369 91.87 15.55 20.04
CA ASP A 369 90.70 16.05 20.76
C ASP A 369 89.51 16.25 19.79
N ILE A 370 89.77 16.80 18.61
CA ILE A 370 88.79 16.99 17.53
C ILE A 370 88.36 15.66 16.92
N GLU A 371 89.24 14.67 16.80
CA GLU A 371 88.90 13.33 16.31
C GLU A 371 87.97 12.59 17.28
N ASN A 372 88.21 12.72 18.59
CA ASN A 372 87.30 12.21 19.62
C ASN A 372 85.94 12.95 19.61
N LEU A 373 85.93 14.27 19.45
CA LEU A 373 84.69 15.05 19.30
C LEU A 373 83.96 14.72 17.98
N ASN A 374 84.68 14.49 16.89
CA ASN A 374 84.17 13.99 15.62
C ASN A 374 83.74 12.52 15.69
N GLY A 375 84.23 11.72 16.65
CA GLY A 375 83.69 10.40 17.00
C GLY A 375 82.35 10.51 17.75
N ASN A 376 82.22 11.48 18.65
CA ASN A 376 80.96 11.82 19.29
C ASN A 376 79.94 12.43 18.32
N ILE A 377 80.39 13.22 17.33
CA ILE A 377 79.53 13.66 16.21
C ILE A 377 79.24 12.49 15.28
N ARG A 378 80.21 11.68 14.82
CA ARG A 378 79.94 10.49 13.98
C ARG A 378 78.92 9.54 14.63
N THR A 379 78.96 9.32 15.94
CA THR A 379 77.95 8.48 16.61
C THR A 379 76.59 9.15 16.86
N LYS A 380 76.45 10.45 16.56
CA LYS A 380 75.15 11.16 16.42
C LYS A 380 74.72 11.25 14.94
N ASP A 381 75.64 11.57 14.03
CA ASP A 381 75.41 11.76 12.60
C ASP A 381 75.29 10.44 11.83
N THR A 382 75.87 9.33 12.28
CA THR A 382 75.55 7.98 11.75
C THR A 382 74.10 7.63 12.07
N ASN A 383 73.60 7.95 13.26
CA ASN A 383 72.17 7.73 13.59
C ASN A 383 71.25 8.60 12.71
N ILE A 384 71.65 9.84 12.39
CA ILE A 384 70.94 10.71 11.45
C ILE A 384 71.05 10.18 10.01
N SER A 385 72.23 9.68 9.62
CA SER A 385 72.49 9.12 8.29
C SER A 385 71.80 7.78 8.05
N GLU A 386 71.57 6.97 9.09
CA GLU A 386 70.75 5.75 9.00
C GLU A 386 69.25 6.09 8.86
N LEU A 387 68.79 7.18 9.48
CA LEU A 387 67.44 7.70 9.25
C LEU A 387 67.29 8.24 7.82
N GLN A 388 68.25 9.00 7.30
CA GLN A 388 68.24 9.46 5.90
C GLN A 388 68.37 8.30 4.91
N ARG A 389 69.28 7.33 5.12
CA ARG A 389 69.41 6.13 4.26
C ARG A 389 68.14 5.25 4.25
N LYS A 390 67.36 5.23 5.34
CA LYS A 390 66.03 4.57 5.33
C LYS A 390 65.01 5.35 4.51
N ASN A 391 65.10 6.67 4.46
CA ASN A 391 64.25 7.53 3.64
C ASN A 391 64.61 7.39 2.15
N ASP A 392 65.89 7.52 1.80
CA ASP A 392 66.39 7.49 0.42
C ASP A 392 66.20 6.12 -0.25
N LYS A 393 66.20 5.03 0.54
CA LYS A 393 65.94 3.68 0.01
C LYS A 393 64.51 3.53 -0.54
N LEU A 394 63.52 4.14 0.11
CA LEU A 394 62.14 4.13 -0.40
C LEU A 394 61.98 4.88 -1.73
N THR A 395 62.86 5.84 -2.02
CA THR A 395 62.85 6.58 -3.30
C THR A 395 63.45 5.76 -4.44
N LYS A 396 64.57 5.04 -4.21
CA LYS A 396 65.25 4.28 -5.29
C LYS A 396 64.51 3.02 -5.74
N ASP A 397 63.73 2.40 -4.86
CA ASP A 397 62.89 1.26 -5.22
C ASP A 397 61.71 1.66 -6.16
N LEU A 398 61.50 2.97 -6.41
CA LEU A 398 60.48 3.51 -7.33
C LEU A 398 60.99 3.70 -8.77
N GLU A 399 62.29 3.95 -8.98
CA GLU A 399 62.86 4.30 -10.29
C GLU A 399 63.31 3.06 -11.09
N ALA A 400 63.74 2.00 -10.40
CA ALA A 400 64.20 0.74 -11.00
C ALA A 400 63.12 -0.03 -11.81
N ALA A 401 61.86 0.42 -11.78
CA ALA A 401 60.74 -0.18 -12.51
C ALA A 401 60.70 0.18 -14.02
N ASN A 402 61.45 1.19 -14.47
CA ASN A 402 61.29 1.76 -15.83
C ASN A 402 62.32 1.30 -16.88
N GLU A 403 63.48 0.75 -16.50
CA GLU A 403 64.57 0.48 -17.46
C GLU A 403 64.59 -0.96 -18.02
N ALA A 404 63.74 -1.86 -17.53
CA ALA A 404 63.66 -3.26 -17.97
C ALA A 404 62.84 -3.47 -19.27
N LYS A 405 62.97 -2.58 -20.27
CA LYS A 405 62.11 -2.56 -21.48
C LYS A 405 62.83 -2.73 -22.83
N HIS A 406 64.16 -2.64 -22.89
CA HIS A 406 64.90 -2.61 -24.17
C HIS A 406 66.12 -3.54 -24.22
N ALA A 407 65.92 -4.86 -24.13
CA ALA A 407 66.96 -5.85 -24.45
C ALA A 407 66.37 -7.19 -24.94
N ALA A 408 67.05 -7.78 -25.93
CA ALA A 408 66.86 -9.12 -26.54
C ALA A 408 65.63 -9.34 -27.46
N GLU A 409 65.91 -9.85 -28.67
CA GLU A 409 64.98 -10.21 -29.74
C GLU A 409 65.11 -11.72 -30.08
N SER A 410 64.32 -12.18 -31.05
CA SER A 410 64.42 -13.47 -31.79
C SER A 410 63.75 -14.70 -31.16
N ASP A 411 62.69 -15.17 -31.83
CA ASP A 411 61.97 -16.42 -31.57
C ASP A 411 61.92 -17.31 -32.84
N LEU A 412 62.57 -18.48 -32.83
CA LEU A 412 62.16 -19.62 -33.66
C LEU A 412 62.65 -20.99 -33.14
N ASP A 413 63.90 -21.11 -32.69
CA ASP A 413 64.46 -22.39 -32.19
C ASP A 413 63.82 -22.89 -30.88
N ARG A 414 63.10 -21.99 -30.19
CA ARG A 414 62.51 -22.14 -28.85
C ARG A 414 61.54 -23.33 -28.72
N GLU A 415 60.78 -23.65 -29.77
CA GLU A 415 59.71 -24.66 -29.68
C GLU A 415 60.21 -26.09 -29.41
N LYS A 416 61.47 -26.41 -29.70
CA LYS A 416 62.06 -27.72 -29.37
C LYS A 416 62.63 -27.78 -27.95
N GLU A 417 62.98 -26.65 -27.37
CA GLU A 417 63.44 -26.57 -25.98
C GLU A 417 62.24 -26.53 -25.02
N ASN A 418 61.15 -25.87 -25.43
CA ASN A 418 59.87 -25.79 -24.71
C ASN A 418 59.40 -27.12 -24.09
N VAL A 419 59.44 -28.27 -24.77
CA VAL A 419 58.96 -29.56 -24.18
C VAL A 419 59.79 -29.97 -22.95
N LYS A 420 61.09 -29.67 -22.97
CA LYS A 420 62.03 -29.92 -21.88
C LYS A 420 61.84 -28.88 -20.76
N ASP A 421 61.63 -27.62 -21.14
CA ASP A 421 61.44 -26.51 -20.20
C ASP A 421 60.09 -26.55 -19.47
N LEU A 422 58.98 -26.85 -20.15
CA LEU A 422 57.64 -27.04 -19.56
C LEU A 422 57.67 -28.06 -18.40
N THR A 423 58.54 -29.07 -18.50
CA THR A 423 58.75 -30.09 -17.46
C THR A 423 59.48 -29.54 -16.22
N ALA A 424 60.37 -28.56 -16.39
CA ALA A 424 61.02 -27.84 -15.30
C ALA A 424 60.15 -26.70 -14.74
N GLU A 425 59.45 -25.99 -15.61
CA GLU A 425 58.53 -24.89 -15.33
C GLU A 425 57.37 -25.34 -14.44
N LYS A 426 56.83 -26.54 -14.66
CA LYS A 426 55.86 -27.18 -13.75
C LYS A 426 56.33 -27.21 -12.29
N ARG A 427 57.63 -27.42 -12.02
CA ARG A 427 58.20 -27.38 -10.65
C ARG A 427 58.36 -25.94 -10.14
N LYS A 428 58.65 -24.99 -11.04
CA LYS A 428 58.78 -23.56 -10.73
C LYS A 428 57.43 -22.93 -10.37
N LEU A 429 56.39 -23.17 -11.17
CA LEU A 429 55.02 -22.70 -10.95
C LEU A 429 54.43 -23.21 -9.62
N GLN A 430 54.74 -24.45 -9.22
CA GLN A 430 54.36 -24.98 -7.90
C GLN A 430 54.99 -24.21 -6.72
N SER A 431 56.10 -23.49 -6.93
CA SER A 431 56.66 -22.57 -5.93
C SER A 431 56.02 -21.17 -5.99
N GLU A 432 55.76 -20.65 -7.19
CA GLU A 432 55.19 -19.30 -7.39
C GLU A 432 53.71 -19.20 -6.98
N ASN A 433 52.94 -20.27 -7.13
CA ASN A 433 51.55 -20.39 -6.64
C ASN A 433 51.47 -20.19 -5.11
N ARG A 434 52.52 -20.57 -4.35
CA ARG A 434 52.63 -20.26 -2.91
C ARG A 434 52.95 -18.79 -2.61
N LYS A 435 53.47 -18.05 -3.59
CA LYS A 435 53.89 -16.64 -3.47
C LYS A 435 52.73 -15.70 -3.83
N LEU A 436 52.06 -15.95 -4.95
CA LEU A 436 50.86 -15.23 -5.40
C LEU A 436 49.72 -15.27 -4.38
N LYS A 437 49.57 -16.38 -3.65
CA LYS A 437 48.56 -16.48 -2.57
C LYS A 437 48.73 -15.39 -1.50
N LYS A 438 49.96 -14.89 -1.31
CA LYS A 438 50.31 -13.85 -0.33
C LYS A 438 50.16 -12.43 -0.90
N GLU A 439 50.44 -12.23 -2.19
CA GLU A 439 50.15 -10.96 -2.89
C GLU A 439 48.64 -10.70 -2.96
N ASN A 440 47.85 -11.76 -3.06
CA ASN A 440 46.39 -11.75 -2.97
C ASN A 440 45.87 -11.11 -1.66
N GLU A 441 46.56 -11.37 -0.54
CA GLU A 441 46.24 -10.83 0.78
C GLU A 441 46.59 -9.32 0.84
N GLU A 442 47.72 -8.89 0.26
CA GLU A 442 48.11 -7.47 0.19
C GLU A 442 47.23 -6.61 -0.74
N PHE A 443 46.73 -7.15 -1.87
CA PHE A 443 45.87 -6.37 -2.76
C PHE A 443 44.50 -6.09 -2.12
N SER A 444 43.96 -7.03 -1.35
CA SER A 444 42.72 -6.84 -0.60
C SER A 444 42.83 -5.68 0.41
N GLU A 445 44.00 -5.52 1.05
CA GLU A 445 44.26 -4.43 2.01
C GLU A 445 44.49 -3.05 1.35
N ARG A 446 44.76 -3.02 0.03
CA ARG A 446 44.93 -1.77 -0.73
C ARG A 446 43.63 -1.25 -1.35
N ILE A 447 42.68 -2.13 -1.68
CA ILE A 447 41.35 -1.73 -2.19
C ILE A 447 40.63 -0.87 -1.15
N SER A 448 40.60 -1.29 0.12
CA SER A 448 39.96 -0.54 1.21
C SER A 448 40.55 0.84 1.50
N ARG A 449 41.72 1.19 0.95
CA ARG A 449 42.31 2.55 1.05
C ARG A 449 41.93 3.46 -0.13
N LEU A 450 41.28 2.92 -1.16
CA LEU A 450 40.69 3.69 -2.26
C LEU A 450 39.21 4.00 -2.00
N GLU A 451 38.56 3.20 -1.16
CA GLU A 451 37.21 3.45 -0.64
C GLU A 451 37.15 4.75 0.19
N GLU A 452 38.24 5.12 0.88
CA GLU A 452 38.38 6.43 1.54
C GLU A 452 38.33 7.63 0.56
N ILE A 453 38.69 7.45 -0.71
CA ILE A 453 38.57 8.51 -1.74
C ILE A 453 37.14 8.56 -2.30
N GLU A 454 36.45 7.43 -2.35
CA GLU A 454 35.03 7.32 -2.66
C GLU A 454 34.17 7.98 -1.56
N GLU A 455 34.48 7.79 -0.28
CA GLU A 455 33.89 8.58 0.82
C GLU A 455 34.14 10.09 0.66
N LYS A 456 35.34 10.49 0.23
CA LYS A 456 35.70 11.91 0.07
C LYS A 456 34.92 12.60 -1.05
N TYR A 457 34.68 11.90 -2.17
CA TYR A 457 33.75 12.38 -3.21
C TYR A 457 32.31 12.44 -2.71
N ASN A 458 31.85 11.39 -2.02
CA ASN A 458 30.51 11.38 -1.45
C ASN A 458 30.31 12.54 -0.45
N SER A 459 31.36 12.98 0.27
CA SER A 459 31.33 14.19 1.10
C SER A 459 31.11 15.48 0.30
N GLU A 460 31.80 15.68 -0.84
CA GLU A 460 31.62 16.89 -1.65
C GLU A 460 30.32 16.89 -2.45
N LYS A 461 29.88 15.71 -2.93
CA LYS A 461 28.52 15.51 -3.42
C LYS A 461 27.49 15.88 -2.35
N HIS A 462 27.69 15.46 -1.10
CA HIS A 462 26.78 15.80 0.00
C HIS A 462 26.77 17.30 0.34
N LYS A 463 27.87 18.04 0.07
CA LYS A 463 27.88 19.52 0.18
C LYS A 463 27.06 20.17 -0.94
N PHE A 464 27.17 19.69 -2.18
CA PHE A 464 26.35 20.16 -3.31
C PHE A 464 24.87 19.83 -3.10
N ASP A 465 24.56 18.57 -2.71
CA ASP A 465 23.19 18.14 -2.39
C ASP A 465 22.60 18.93 -1.20
N ASN A 466 23.43 19.44 -0.28
CA ASN A 466 22.99 20.36 0.78
C ASN A 466 22.70 21.78 0.27
N HIS A 467 23.58 22.39 -0.54
CA HIS A 467 23.30 23.71 -1.16
C HIS A 467 22.07 23.65 -2.08
N LYS A 468 21.89 22.53 -2.78
CA LYS A 468 20.69 22.27 -3.58
C LYS A 468 19.43 22.18 -2.69
N LYS A 469 19.47 21.46 -1.57
CA LYS A 469 18.36 21.43 -0.59
C LYS A 469 18.07 22.79 0.03
N GLU A 470 19.09 23.61 0.23
CA GLU A 470 18.96 24.98 0.74
C GLU A 470 18.23 25.88 -0.28
N LEU A 471 18.60 25.78 -1.56
CA LEU A 471 17.93 26.45 -2.67
C LEU A 471 16.50 25.90 -2.92
N GLU A 472 16.27 24.59 -2.78
CA GLU A 472 14.93 23.97 -2.80
C GLU A 472 14.08 24.42 -1.60
N SER A 473 14.69 24.63 -0.42
CA SER A 473 14.02 25.14 0.78
C SER A 473 13.59 26.59 0.61
N LYS A 474 14.49 27.49 0.16
CA LYS A 474 14.10 28.89 -0.13
C LYS A 474 13.09 29.00 -1.26
N ASN A 475 13.17 28.16 -2.30
CA ASN A 475 12.11 28.10 -3.32
C ASN A 475 10.75 27.67 -2.75
N LYS A 476 10.72 26.77 -1.75
CA LYS A 476 9.48 26.39 -1.06
C LYS A 476 8.93 27.55 -0.22
N GLU A 477 9.78 28.23 0.53
CA GLU A 477 9.45 29.38 1.39
C GLU A 477 8.90 30.56 0.56
N ILE A 478 9.57 30.90 -0.55
CA ILE A 478 9.15 31.96 -1.47
C ILE A 478 7.89 31.55 -2.27
N LYS A 479 7.67 30.25 -2.49
CA LYS A 479 6.38 29.75 -3.01
C LYS A 479 5.24 29.96 -2.00
N GLU A 480 5.45 29.68 -0.72
CA GLU A 480 4.44 29.95 0.32
C GLU A 480 4.14 31.45 0.44
N ILE A 481 5.13 32.34 0.29
CA ILE A 481 4.91 33.80 0.18
C ILE A 481 4.07 34.14 -1.06
N LYS A 482 4.41 33.60 -2.24
CA LYS A 482 3.69 33.82 -3.50
C LYS A 482 2.25 33.30 -3.48
N ASP A 483 1.99 32.17 -2.83
CA ASP A 483 0.65 31.59 -2.73
C ASP A 483 -0.21 32.33 -1.67
N ASN A 484 0.39 32.83 -0.58
CA ASN A 484 -0.30 33.72 0.37
C ASN A 484 -0.68 35.07 -0.27
N ALA A 485 0.21 35.69 -1.04
CA ALA A 485 -0.07 36.97 -1.72
C ALA A 485 -1.23 36.86 -2.73
N LYS A 486 -1.33 35.73 -3.46
CA LYS A 486 -2.49 35.45 -4.34
C LYS A 486 -3.80 35.45 -3.57
N ILE A 487 -3.84 34.84 -2.37
CA ILE A 487 -5.06 34.78 -1.53
C ILE A 487 -5.51 36.20 -1.12
N VAL A 488 -4.57 37.08 -0.78
CA VAL A 488 -4.88 38.49 -0.44
C VAL A 488 -5.48 39.23 -1.65
N LEU A 489 -4.84 39.11 -2.83
CA LEU A 489 -5.33 39.72 -4.07
C LEU A 489 -6.72 39.19 -4.48
N TRP A 490 -6.97 37.89 -4.33
CA TRP A 490 -8.27 37.26 -4.63
C TRP A 490 -9.38 37.78 -3.69
N THR A 491 -9.04 37.98 -2.42
CA THR A 491 -9.98 38.52 -1.41
C THR A 491 -10.39 39.96 -1.74
N ILE A 492 -9.46 40.79 -2.21
CA ILE A 492 -9.74 42.18 -2.59
C ILE A 492 -10.60 42.25 -3.88
N TRP A 493 -10.31 41.41 -4.88
CA TRP A 493 -11.07 41.37 -6.14
C TRP A 493 -12.55 41.03 -5.93
N ILE A 494 -12.86 40.03 -5.10
CA ILE A 494 -14.24 39.68 -4.72
C ILE A 494 -14.92 40.88 -4.04
N TYR A 495 -14.20 41.61 -3.19
CA TYR A 495 -14.72 42.78 -2.47
C TYR A 495 -15.09 43.95 -3.39
N GLN A 496 -14.38 44.14 -4.50
CA GLN A 496 -14.66 45.19 -5.48
C GLN A 496 -15.84 44.82 -6.40
N LEU A 497 -15.87 43.59 -6.94
CA LEU A 497 -16.98 43.12 -7.77
C LEU A 497 -18.34 43.19 -7.06
N TRP A 498 -18.38 42.84 -5.77
CA TRP A 498 -19.62 42.86 -4.98
C TRP A 498 -20.12 44.27 -4.67
N TRP A 499 -19.27 45.29 -4.80
CA TRP A 499 -19.62 46.69 -4.55
C TRP A 499 -20.07 47.42 -5.82
N ASP A 500 -19.38 47.21 -6.94
CA ASP A 500 -19.58 48.03 -8.15
C ASP A 500 -20.67 47.49 -9.11
N GLU A 501 -20.91 46.17 -9.18
CA GLU A 501 -21.90 45.61 -10.13
C GLU A 501 -23.32 45.39 -9.56
N TRP A 502 -23.48 45.23 -8.24
CA TRP A 502 -24.72 44.64 -7.65
C TRP A 502 -25.65 45.60 -6.90
N TYR A 503 -25.45 46.92 -6.98
CA TYR A 503 -26.32 47.91 -6.32
C TYR A 503 -27.37 48.65 -7.20
N PRO A 504 -27.18 48.89 -8.53
CA PRO A 504 -28.11 49.77 -9.28
C PRO A 504 -29.22 49.08 -10.12
N GLU A 505 -29.10 47.82 -10.53
CA GLU A 505 -29.93 47.24 -11.63
C GLU A 505 -31.03 46.24 -11.23
N TYR A 506 -31.43 46.15 -9.95
CA TYR A 506 -32.52 45.23 -9.51
C TYR A 506 -33.94 45.64 -9.96
N LYS A 507 -34.08 46.35 -11.10
CA LYS A 507 -35.33 47.00 -11.53
C LYS A 507 -35.62 47.05 -13.04
N LYS A 508 -35.12 46.09 -13.82
CA LYS A 508 -35.74 45.60 -15.08
C LYS A 508 -35.16 44.22 -15.41
N GLY A 509 -35.99 43.30 -15.90
CA GLY A 509 -35.58 41.91 -16.11
C GLY A 509 -35.09 41.64 -17.54
N TRP A 510 -33.85 41.17 -17.68
CA TRP A 510 -33.38 40.28 -18.75
C TRP A 510 -32.10 39.55 -18.29
N ARG A 511 -31.69 38.48 -18.99
CA ARG A 511 -30.39 37.81 -18.77
C ARG A 511 -29.32 38.38 -19.71
N PRO A 512 -28.06 38.48 -19.25
CA PRO A 512 -26.88 38.42 -20.11
C PRO A 512 -26.02 37.15 -19.85
N ASP A 513 -25.11 36.85 -20.78
CA ASP A 513 -24.37 35.58 -20.81
C ASP A 513 -23.09 35.58 -19.96
N LEU A 514 -22.97 34.61 -19.04
CA LEU A 514 -21.78 34.35 -18.23
C LEU A 514 -20.51 34.04 -19.07
N VAL A 515 -20.67 33.65 -20.33
CA VAL A 515 -19.58 33.21 -21.22
C VAL A 515 -18.58 34.32 -21.53
N LYS A 516 -19.00 35.60 -21.55
CA LYS A 516 -18.09 36.71 -21.90
C LYS A 516 -17.10 37.09 -20.80
N LEU A 517 -17.45 36.93 -19.51
CA LEU A 517 -16.52 37.19 -18.42
C LEU A 517 -15.38 36.14 -18.39
N ASP A 518 -15.70 34.88 -18.69
CA ASP A 518 -14.76 33.77 -18.72
C ASP A 518 -13.65 33.96 -19.78
N GLU A 519 -13.99 34.49 -20.97
CA GLU A 519 -13.00 34.78 -22.01
C GLU A 519 -12.08 35.95 -21.67
N GLU A 520 -12.57 37.06 -21.08
CA GLU A 520 -11.69 38.16 -20.66
C GLU A 520 -10.77 37.75 -19.50
N PHE A 521 -11.28 36.98 -18.55
CA PHE A 521 -10.49 36.46 -17.41
C PHE A 521 -9.33 35.59 -17.91
N LYS A 522 -9.60 34.62 -18.78
CA LYS A 522 -8.60 33.72 -19.39
C LYS A 522 -7.60 34.45 -20.29
N LYS A 523 -8.00 35.57 -20.91
CA LYS A 523 -7.08 36.43 -21.70
C LYS A 523 -6.08 37.19 -20.85
N ARG A 524 -6.43 37.51 -19.60
CA ARG A 524 -5.64 38.40 -18.74
C ARG A 524 -4.72 37.65 -17.77
N TYR A 525 -5.08 36.43 -17.39
CA TYR A 525 -4.26 35.57 -16.50
C TYR A 525 -4.27 34.10 -16.95
N PRO A 526 -3.21 33.61 -17.63
CA PRO A 526 -3.11 32.21 -18.04
C PRO A 526 -2.66 31.32 -16.87
N ILE A 527 -3.60 30.62 -16.24
CA ILE A 527 -3.31 29.69 -15.13
C ILE A 527 -3.96 28.34 -15.40
N GLU A 528 -3.14 27.30 -15.60
CA GLU A 528 -3.61 25.90 -15.60
C GLU A 528 -3.60 25.32 -14.18
N LYS A 529 -4.63 24.51 -13.88
CA LYS A 529 -4.82 23.67 -12.67
C LYS A 529 -5.04 24.41 -11.33
N PHE A 530 -6.24 24.23 -10.80
CA PHE A 530 -6.57 24.27 -9.37
C PHE A 530 -7.34 23.01 -8.99
N ASN A 531 -7.30 22.60 -7.72
CA ASN A 531 -8.04 21.46 -7.17
C ASN A 531 -9.31 21.92 -6.42
N VAL A 532 -10.23 20.99 -6.16
CA VAL A 532 -11.50 21.25 -5.47
C VAL A 532 -11.28 21.72 -4.01
N GLU A 533 -10.29 21.18 -3.31
CA GLU A 533 -9.93 21.60 -1.95
C GLU A 533 -9.47 23.07 -1.87
N ASP A 534 -8.82 23.61 -2.90
CA ASP A 534 -8.38 25.01 -2.92
C ASP A 534 -9.59 25.97 -2.91
N VAL A 535 -10.66 25.59 -3.62
CA VAL A 535 -11.94 26.31 -3.67
C VAL A 535 -12.69 26.21 -2.34
N LYS A 536 -12.65 25.03 -1.68
CA LYS A 536 -13.22 24.80 -0.35
C LYS A 536 -12.62 25.72 0.72
N MET A 537 -11.29 25.79 0.80
CA MET A 537 -10.61 26.58 1.83
C MET A 537 -10.84 28.09 1.65
N ALA A 538 -11.10 28.55 0.42
CA ALA A 538 -11.55 29.91 0.15
C ALA A 538 -13.00 30.16 0.66
N PHE A 539 -13.89 29.18 0.52
CA PHE A 539 -15.27 29.24 1.07
C PHE A 539 -15.29 29.31 2.61
N GLU A 540 -14.50 28.48 3.30
CA GLU A 540 -14.47 28.45 4.77
C GLU A 540 -13.95 29.76 5.39
N LYS A 541 -12.97 30.42 4.75
CA LYS A 541 -12.54 31.77 5.17
C LYS A 541 -13.61 32.84 4.89
N HIS A 542 -14.41 32.69 3.82
CA HIS A 542 -15.51 33.59 3.51
C HIS A 542 -16.66 33.49 4.54
N GLU A 543 -17.00 32.28 4.98
CA GLU A 543 -18.05 32.04 5.98
C GLU A 543 -17.74 32.71 7.33
N LYS A 544 -16.47 32.67 7.77
CA LYS A 544 -16.07 33.35 9.01
C LYS A 544 -16.18 34.89 8.91
N PHE A 545 -16.02 35.45 7.71
CA PHE A 545 -16.18 36.88 7.44
C PHE A 545 -17.66 37.30 7.35
N GLN A 546 -18.50 36.49 6.71
CA GLN A 546 -19.97 36.69 6.67
C GLN A 546 -20.57 36.80 8.08
N ASN A 547 -20.06 36.05 9.05
CA ASN A 547 -20.59 36.03 10.43
C ASN A 547 -20.36 37.33 11.23
N GLU A 548 -19.34 38.14 10.92
CA GLU A 548 -19.24 39.50 11.48
C GLU A 548 -20.14 40.50 10.74
N TYR A 549 -20.24 40.38 9.41
CA TYR A 549 -21.07 41.25 8.57
C TYR A 549 -22.58 41.09 8.85
N ALA A 550 -23.01 39.86 9.17
CA ALA A 550 -24.39 39.53 9.52
C ALA A 550 -24.90 40.31 10.75
N LYS A 551 -24.05 40.53 11.76
CA LYS A 551 -24.41 41.30 12.96
C LYS A 551 -24.72 42.77 12.66
N VAL A 552 -24.07 43.36 11.66
CA VAL A 552 -24.30 44.76 11.27
C VAL A 552 -25.58 44.92 10.43
N ASN A 553 -25.88 43.95 9.56
CA ASN A 553 -27.04 44.04 8.66
C ASN A 553 -28.40 43.92 9.37
N ILE A 554 -28.49 43.18 10.48
CA ILE A 554 -29.76 42.98 11.22
C ILE A 554 -30.31 44.31 11.74
N ASP A 555 -29.46 45.18 12.31
CA ASP A 555 -29.88 46.48 12.83
C ASP A 555 -30.24 47.46 11.70
N VAL A 556 -29.50 47.44 10.58
CA VAL A 556 -29.82 48.24 9.39
C VAL A 556 -31.18 47.84 8.78
N PHE A 557 -31.53 46.56 8.81
CA PHE A 557 -32.83 46.09 8.31
C PHE A 557 -34.00 46.47 9.24
N LYS A 558 -33.79 46.45 10.57
CA LYS A 558 -34.72 47.01 11.56
C LYS A 558 -34.98 48.49 11.29
N LEU A 559 -33.92 49.30 11.21
CA LEU A 559 -33.99 50.75 11.01
C LEU A 559 -34.66 51.12 9.67
N LYS A 560 -34.45 50.35 8.59
CA LYS A 560 -35.20 50.53 7.33
C LYS A 560 -36.70 50.26 7.48
N LYS A 561 -37.09 49.27 8.28
CA LYS A 561 -38.50 48.91 8.50
C LYS A 561 -39.23 49.94 9.39
N GLU A 562 -38.56 50.43 10.42
CA GLU A 562 -39.04 51.54 11.26
C GLU A 562 -39.15 52.84 10.46
N LYS A 563 -38.13 53.14 9.63
CA LYS A 563 -38.17 54.29 8.71
C LYS A 563 -39.39 54.24 7.77
N MET A 564 -39.70 53.10 7.18
CA MET A 564 -40.90 52.95 6.32
C MET A 564 -42.24 53.10 7.05
N ALA A 565 -42.30 52.87 8.37
CA ALA A 565 -43.49 53.18 9.16
C ALA A 565 -43.59 54.70 9.42
N ILE A 566 -42.48 55.30 9.88
CA ILE A 566 -42.37 56.72 10.22
C ILE A 566 -42.60 57.63 8.99
N GLU A 567 -42.09 57.26 7.81
CA GLU A 567 -42.35 57.97 6.54
C GLU A 567 -43.82 57.91 6.11
N LYS A 568 -44.59 56.94 6.63
CA LYS A 568 -46.03 56.81 6.36
C LYS A 568 -46.89 57.69 7.28
N GLU A 569 -46.41 57.97 8.50
CA GLU A 569 -47.05 58.90 9.45
C GLU A 569 -46.69 60.36 9.16
N LEU A 570 -45.44 60.63 8.76
CA LEU A 570 -44.99 61.97 8.33
C LEU A 570 -45.65 62.48 7.04
N ALA A 571 -46.28 61.60 6.25
CA ALA A 571 -47.13 62.00 5.13
C ALA A 571 -48.47 62.65 5.56
N ALA A 572 -48.84 62.56 6.86
CA ALA A 572 -50.12 63.02 7.38
C ALA A 572 -50.02 64.22 8.36
N SER A 573 -48.82 64.67 8.74
CA SER A 573 -48.63 65.79 9.70
C SER A 573 -47.39 66.63 9.40
N GLY A 574 -47.52 67.95 9.53
CA GLY A 574 -46.51 68.91 9.09
C GLY A 574 -45.40 69.17 10.12
N ILE A 575 -44.20 68.64 9.83
CA ILE A 575 -42.86 69.16 10.17
C ILE A 575 -42.62 69.64 11.62
N ILE A 576 -41.80 68.87 12.36
CA ILE A 576 -40.75 69.41 13.25
C ILE A 576 -39.44 68.69 12.92
N ILE A 577 -38.34 69.44 12.75
CA ILE A 577 -37.08 68.96 12.13
C ILE A 577 -36.06 68.39 13.13
N GLU A 578 -36.22 68.66 14.42
CA GLU A 578 -35.12 68.61 15.39
C GLU A 578 -34.63 67.19 15.74
N ASP A 579 -35.51 66.18 15.73
CA ASP A 579 -35.15 64.78 16.04
C ASP A 579 -34.39 64.06 14.90
N ILE A 580 -34.48 64.59 13.66
CA ILE A 580 -33.77 64.04 12.49
C ILE A 580 -32.25 64.22 12.65
N ASN A 581 -31.82 65.39 13.09
CA ASN A 581 -30.39 65.73 13.25
C ASN A 581 -29.70 64.83 14.28
N LYS A 582 -30.42 64.41 15.34
CA LYS A 582 -29.89 63.52 16.38
C LYS A 582 -29.63 62.11 15.85
N LYS A 583 -30.47 61.62 14.93
CA LYS A 583 -30.33 60.30 14.28
C LYS A 583 -29.29 60.28 13.15
N MET A 584 -29.13 61.39 12.42
CA MET A 584 -28.10 61.56 11.39
C MET A 584 -26.66 61.40 11.92
N SER A 585 -26.39 61.82 13.16
CA SER A 585 -25.05 61.75 13.77
C SER A 585 -24.44 60.34 13.77
N ASN A 586 -25.24 59.32 14.10
CA ASN A 586 -24.79 57.93 14.14
C ASN A 586 -24.36 57.38 12.76
N TYR A 587 -24.97 57.88 11.68
CA TYR A 587 -24.65 57.44 10.32
C TYR A 587 -23.26 57.93 9.88
N SER A 588 -22.87 59.14 10.31
CA SER A 588 -21.53 59.70 10.08
C SER A 588 -20.43 58.89 10.78
N ILE A 589 -20.72 58.39 11.99
CA ILE A 589 -19.79 57.58 12.78
C ILE A 589 -19.53 56.22 12.10
N LEU A 590 -20.57 55.54 11.58
CA LEU A 590 -20.37 54.30 10.81
C LEU A 590 -19.56 54.53 9.53
N TYR A 591 -19.85 55.61 8.78
CA TYR A 591 -19.17 55.89 7.52
C TYR A 591 -17.64 56.09 7.70
N LYS A 592 -17.24 56.83 8.74
CA LYS A 592 -15.81 56.98 9.12
C LYS A 592 -15.16 55.65 9.52
N LYS A 593 -15.91 54.72 10.13
CA LYS A 593 -15.38 53.41 10.54
C LYS A 593 -14.95 52.55 9.35
N ASN A 594 -15.71 52.59 8.25
CA ASN A 594 -15.38 51.84 7.03
C ASN A 594 -14.16 52.39 6.28
N GLN A 595 -13.98 53.71 6.17
CA GLN A 595 -12.79 54.26 5.48
C GLN A 595 -11.47 53.88 6.19
N ASN A 596 -11.46 53.84 7.53
CA ASN A 596 -10.28 53.37 8.28
C ASN A 596 -9.98 51.87 8.09
N HIS A 597 -10.95 51.06 7.65
CA HIS A 597 -10.70 49.67 7.26
C HIS A 597 -10.11 49.57 5.84
N ILE A 598 -10.66 50.29 4.87
CA ILE A 598 -10.16 50.31 3.49
C ILE A 598 -8.70 50.79 3.45
N SER A 599 -8.37 51.86 4.20
CA SER A 599 -6.99 52.34 4.32
C SER A 599 -6.03 51.30 4.91
N LYS A 600 -6.49 50.45 5.83
CA LYS A 600 -5.66 49.40 6.44
C LYS A 600 -5.31 48.29 5.45
N ILE A 601 -6.29 47.88 4.63
CA ILE A 601 -6.12 46.85 3.60
C ILE A 601 -5.15 47.32 2.52
N ALA A 602 -5.23 48.59 2.11
CA ALA A 602 -4.30 49.18 1.13
C ALA A 602 -2.84 49.12 1.61
N SER A 603 -2.56 49.55 2.85
CA SER A 603 -1.18 49.51 3.40
C SER A 603 -0.63 48.09 3.60
N GLN A 604 -1.50 47.10 3.83
CA GLN A 604 -1.07 45.69 3.87
C GLN A 604 -0.67 45.19 2.48
N LEU A 605 -1.35 45.63 1.42
CA LEU A 605 -1.05 45.20 0.05
C LEU A 605 0.29 45.75 -0.46
N GLU A 606 0.62 47.01 -0.15
CA GLU A 606 1.93 47.60 -0.50
C GLU A 606 3.10 46.90 0.20
N ALA A 607 2.92 46.49 1.46
CA ALA A 607 3.95 45.74 2.21
C ALA A 607 4.24 44.37 1.57
N THR A 608 3.19 43.57 1.30
CA THR A 608 3.34 42.23 0.70
C THR A 608 3.93 42.28 -0.72
N ASN A 609 3.60 43.31 -1.53
CA ASN A 609 4.20 43.49 -2.85
C ASN A 609 5.71 43.83 -2.79
N LYS A 610 6.20 44.41 -1.70
CA LYS A 610 7.63 44.69 -1.54
C LYS A 610 8.42 43.42 -1.21
N GLU A 611 7.95 42.65 -0.23
CA GLU A 611 8.57 41.39 0.19
C GLU A 611 8.71 40.39 -0.98
N LEU A 612 7.74 40.38 -1.89
CA LEU A 612 7.77 39.60 -3.13
C LEU A 612 8.93 39.96 -4.08
N ASN A 613 9.19 41.25 -4.28
CA ASN A 613 10.26 41.71 -5.17
C ASN A 613 11.65 41.51 -4.54
N ASP A 614 11.77 41.74 -3.23
CA ASP A 614 13.04 41.53 -2.53
C ASP A 614 13.43 40.03 -2.55
N ALA A 615 12.44 39.11 -2.43
CA ALA A 615 12.64 37.66 -2.50
C ALA A 615 13.07 37.13 -3.89
N ASP A 616 12.50 37.63 -4.98
CA ASP A 616 12.85 37.15 -6.33
C ASP A 616 14.27 37.54 -6.76
N ASN A 617 14.80 38.67 -6.28
CA ASN A 617 16.20 39.05 -6.51
C ASN A 617 17.18 38.08 -5.80
N GLU A 618 16.83 37.57 -4.61
CA GLU A 618 17.68 36.66 -3.84
C GLU A 618 17.78 35.26 -4.50
N ILE A 619 16.72 34.81 -5.18
CA ILE A 619 16.72 33.56 -5.95
C ILE A 619 17.75 33.60 -7.09
N ASP A 620 17.88 34.72 -7.80
CA ASP A 620 18.78 34.81 -8.96
C ASP A 620 20.27 34.83 -8.57
N GLU A 621 20.64 35.40 -7.41
CA GLU A 621 22.00 35.25 -6.88
C GLU A 621 22.30 33.80 -6.45
N LEU A 622 21.35 33.13 -5.79
CA LEU A 622 21.52 31.74 -5.34
C LEU A 622 21.60 30.76 -6.53
N ASN A 623 20.81 30.97 -7.58
CA ASN A 623 20.88 30.20 -8.84
C ASN A 623 22.25 30.36 -9.53
N LYS A 624 22.85 31.55 -9.47
CA LYS A 624 24.20 31.82 -9.99
C LYS A 624 25.26 31.07 -9.18
N LEU A 625 25.19 31.12 -7.85
CA LEU A 625 26.14 30.45 -6.95
C LEU A 625 26.09 28.92 -7.07
N LEU A 626 24.90 28.32 -7.20
CA LEU A 626 24.75 26.87 -7.39
C LEU A 626 25.47 26.39 -8.66
N LYS A 627 25.43 27.20 -9.72
CA LYS A 627 26.04 26.89 -11.03
C LYS A 627 27.57 26.92 -11.01
N GLU A 628 28.15 27.76 -10.16
CA GLU A 628 29.60 27.77 -9.89
C GLU A 628 30.03 26.53 -9.08
N LYS A 629 29.20 26.09 -8.12
CA LYS A 629 29.46 24.85 -7.35
C LYS A 629 29.19 23.55 -8.10
N GLU A 630 28.34 23.57 -9.11
CA GLU A 630 28.17 22.45 -10.04
C GLU A 630 29.47 22.17 -10.83
N LEU A 631 30.20 23.22 -11.24
CA LEU A 631 31.50 23.11 -11.90
C LEU A 631 32.60 22.54 -10.99
N GLU A 632 32.64 22.94 -9.71
CA GLU A 632 33.54 22.34 -8.71
C GLU A 632 33.24 20.85 -8.49
N LEU A 633 31.96 20.47 -8.40
CA LEU A 633 31.56 19.07 -8.25
C LEU A 633 31.96 18.22 -9.49
N VAL A 634 31.91 18.78 -10.70
CA VAL A 634 32.36 18.09 -11.92
C VAL A 634 33.87 17.79 -11.87
N ALA A 635 34.69 18.73 -11.40
CA ALA A 635 36.14 18.49 -11.24
C ALA A 635 36.44 17.43 -10.16
N SER A 636 35.71 17.47 -9.02
CA SER A 636 35.82 16.45 -7.97
C SER A 636 35.34 15.07 -8.46
N ARG A 637 34.28 15.04 -9.27
CA ARG A 637 33.76 13.83 -9.93
C ARG A 637 34.79 13.19 -10.87
N GLU A 638 35.61 13.97 -11.58
CA GLU A 638 36.73 13.39 -12.34
C GLU A 638 37.80 12.77 -11.43
N ALA A 639 38.16 13.42 -10.32
CA ALA A 639 39.12 12.86 -9.37
C ALA A 639 38.61 11.56 -8.75
N HIS A 640 37.32 11.52 -8.40
CA HIS A 640 36.61 10.31 -8.00
C HIS A 640 36.61 9.25 -9.09
N PHE A 641 36.32 9.60 -10.34
CA PHE A 641 36.31 8.65 -11.45
C PHE A 641 37.71 8.06 -11.69
N ARG A 642 38.77 8.84 -11.55
CA ARG A 642 40.17 8.37 -11.59
C ARG A 642 40.53 7.49 -10.38
N ALA A 643 39.89 7.71 -9.23
CA ALA A 643 40.04 6.88 -8.03
C ALA A 643 39.23 5.58 -8.12
N LEU A 644 38.04 5.60 -8.71
CA LEU A 644 37.24 4.42 -9.07
C LEU A 644 37.97 3.59 -10.14
N VAL A 645 38.48 4.21 -11.20
CA VAL A 645 39.33 3.51 -12.19
C VAL A 645 40.57 2.90 -11.53
N LYS A 646 41.10 3.48 -10.43
CA LYS A 646 42.15 2.85 -9.62
C LYS A 646 41.63 1.77 -8.67
N LYS A 647 40.45 1.92 -8.07
CA LYS A 647 39.78 0.88 -7.28
C LYS A 647 39.53 -0.32 -8.17
N GLU A 648 38.95 -0.13 -9.35
CA GLU A 648 38.87 -1.09 -10.44
C GLU A 648 40.24 -1.57 -10.89
N GLU A 649 41.31 -0.77 -11.02
CA GLU A 649 42.66 -1.31 -11.29
C GLU A 649 43.14 -2.27 -10.19
N PHE A 650 42.87 -1.98 -8.91
CA PHE A 650 43.32 -2.78 -7.78
C PHE A 650 42.41 -3.97 -7.49
N GLU A 651 41.11 -3.86 -7.75
CA GLU A 651 40.16 -4.97 -7.82
C GLU A 651 40.43 -5.84 -9.04
N VAL A 652 40.81 -5.27 -10.19
CA VAL A 652 41.33 -6.01 -11.35
C VAL A 652 42.73 -6.56 -11.07
N ARG A 653 43.54 -6.00 -10.15
CA ARG A 653 44.80 -6.62 -9.69
C ARG A 653 44.56 -7.71 -8.65
N LEU A 654 43.55 -7.60 -7.78
CA LEU A 654 43.12 -8.66 -6.86
C LEU A 654 42.39 -9.77 -7.61
N MET A 655 41.55 -9.44 -8.59
CA MET A 655 40.94 -10.38 -9.52
C MET A 655 41.98 -10.92 -10.49
N LYS A 656 43.04 -10.19 -10.87
CA LYS A 656 44.20 -10.77 -11.59
C LYS A 656 45.10 -11.58 -10.68
N ALA A 657 45.18 -11.35 -9.37
CA ALA A 657 45.96 -12.17 -8.44
C ALA A 657 45.19 -13.46 -8.10
N ASN A 658 43.89 -13.37 -7.81
CA ASN A 658 42.98 -14.51 -7.72
C ASN A 658 42.86 -15.23 -9.06
N ALA A 659 42.75 -14.52 -10.18
CA ALA A 659 42.78 -15.14 -11.49
C ALA A 659 44.16 -15.73 -11.78
N GLN A 660 45.29 -15.13 -11.42
CA GLN A 660 46.63 -15.74 -11.55
C GLN A 660 46.81 -16.92 -10.59
N LEU A 661 46.09 -16.98 -9.48
CA LEU A 661 46.09 -18.15 -8.59
C LEU A 661 45.23 -19.26 -9.18
N VAL A 662 44.00 -18.96 -9.59
CA VAL A 662 43.10 -19.88 -10.31
C VAL A 662 43.67 -20.28 -11.66
N GLU A 663 44.40 -19.39 -12.32
CA GLU A 663 45.07 -19.57 -13.60
C GLU A 663 46.35 -20.37 -13.39
N LYS A 664 47.24 -20.06 -12.44
CA LYS A 664 48.39 -20.94 -12.15
C LYS A 664 47.99 -22.33 -11.63
N ASN A 665 46.84 -22.46 -10.95
CA ASN A 665 46.26 -23.77 -10.66
C ASN A 665 45.66 -24.43 -11.94
N LYS A 666 44.96 -23.66 -12.79
CA LYS A 666 44.58 -24.08 -14.16
C LYS A 666 45.77 -24.22 -15.09
N GLU A 667 46.98 -23.79 -14.75
CA GLU A 667 48.18 -23.79 -15.60
C GLU A 667 49.08 -24.94 -15.19
N ILE A 668 49.12 -25.29 -13.89
CA ILE A 668 49.57 -26.61 -13.45
C ILE A 668 48.61 -27.70 -13.97
N ALA A 669 47.29 -27.44 -14.01
CA ALA A 669 46.33 -28.34 -14.65
C ALA A 669 46.48 -28.36 -16.18
N ARG A 670 46.48 -27.20 -16.86
CA ARG A 670 46.74 -27.08 -18.30
C ARG A 670 48.10 -27.66 -18.65
N LEU A 671 49.15 -27.57 -17.84
CA LEU A 671 50.44 -28.22 -18.14
C LEU A 671 50.34 -29.74 -18.04
N ASN A 672 49.53 -30.29 -17.12
CA ASN A 672 49.21 -31.72 -17.16
C ASN A 672 48.42 -32.06 -18.44
N ASP A 673 47.40 -31.26 -18.77
CA ASP A 673 46.56 -31.44 -19.95
C ASP A 673 47.25 -31.06 -21.27
N LEU A 674 48.37 -30.32 -21.27
CA LEU A 674 49.13 -29.84 -22.43
C LEU A 674 50.36 -30.70 -22.68
N ILE A 675 51.01 -31.23 -21.64
CA ILE A 675 51.90 -32.38 -21.81
C ILE A 675 51.07 -33.52 -22.43
N LYS A 676 49.90 -33.81 -21.85
CA LYS A 676 48.96 -34.80 -22.38
C LYS A 676 48.40 -34.45 -23.76
N ASP A 677 48.02 -33.21 -24.05
CA ASP A 677 47.51 -32.79 -25.37
C ASP A 677 48.65 -32.67 -26.40
N LEU A 678 49.92 -32.49 -26.02
CA LEU A 678 51.05 -32.65 -26.93
C LEU A 678 51.32 -34.13 -27.22
N GLU A 679 51.29 -35.00 -26.20
CA GLU A 679 51.35 -36.46 -26.33
C GLU A 679 50.15 -37.02 -27.15
N GLU A 680 48.97 -36.41 -27.03
CA GLU A 680 47.78 -36.75 -27.82
C GLU A 680 47.76 -36.08 -29.21
N LYS A 681 48.30 -34.87 -29.40
CA LYS A 681 48.53 -34.25 -30.73
C LYS A 681 49.49 -35.09 -31.58
N ILE A 682 50.49 -35.70 -30.96
CA ILE A 682 51.38 -36.67 -31.61
C ILE A 682 50.61 -37.91 -32.08
N ASN A 683 49.56 -38.33 -31.37
CA ASN A 683 48.81 -39.57 -31.65
C ASN A 683 47.52 -39.39 -32.50
N ARG A 684 46.82 -38.25 -32.41
CA ARG A 684 45.51 -38.01 -33.06
C ARG A 684 45.60 -37.58 -34.53
N ASN A 685 46.66 -37.98 -35.24
CA ASN A 685 46.91 -37.60 -36.64
C ASN A 685 46.06 -38.40 -37.67
N LYS A 686 44.85 -38.86 -37.29
CA LYS A 686 43.93 -39.67 -38.13
C LYS A 686 42.43 -39.47 -37.79
N SER A 687 41.66 -39.06 -38.82
CA SER A 687 40.20 -39.25 -39.02
C SER A 687 39.17 -38.32 -38.31
N ASN A 688 38.55 -37.42 -39.10
CA ASN A 688 37.09 -37.23 -39.31
C ASN A 688 36.67 -35.76 -39.60
N ASN A 689 35.68 -35.56 -40.49
CA ASN A 689 35.07 -34.26 -40.87
C ASN A 689 33.53 -34.30 -40.64
N ILE A 690 32.87 -33.13 -40.56
CA ILE A 690 31.40 -32.99 -40.57
C ILE A 690 30.99 -31.83 -41.50
N ASP A 691 30.00 -32.02 -42.37
CA ASP A 691 29.52 -30.97 -43.31
C ASP A 691 28.11 -30.49 -42.97
N ILE A 692 27.91 -29.17 -42.87
CA ILE A 692 26.62 -28.54 -42.52
C ILE A 692 25.51 -28.81 -43.56
N ASN A 693 25.86 -29.08 -44.83
CA ASN A 693 24.90 -29.48 -45.86
C ASN A 693 24.14 -30.77 -45.50
N THR A 694 24.72 -31.63 -44.65
CA THR A 694 24.07 -32.88 -44.21
C THR A 694 23.12 -32.68 -43.04
N LEU A 695 23.14 -31.52 -42.38
CA LEU A 695 22.31 -31.19 -41.22
C LEU A 695 21.13 -30.28 -41.57
N ILE A 696 21.31 -29.33 -42.50
CA ILE A 696 20.23 -28.45 -43.00
C ILE A 696 19.62 -29.08 -44.27
N THR A 697 18.76 -30.08 -44.06
CA THR A 697 18.09 -30.82 -45.14
C THR A 697 16.92 -30.06 -45.74
N ASN A 698 16.06 -29.43 -44.91
CA ASN A 698 15.07 -28.48 -45.42
C ASN A 698 15.70 -27.09 -45.57
N LYS A 699 15.85 -26.66 -46.83
CA LYS A 699 16.43 -25.37 -47.20
C LYS A 699 15.38 -24.25 -47.38
N ASN A 700 14.08 -24.55 -47.26
CA ASN A 700 13.00 -23.56 -47.34
C ASN A 700 12.25 -23.46 -46.00
N LEU A 701 12.34 -22.29 -45.35
CA LEU A 701 11.72 -22.04 -44.04
C LEU A 701 10.30 -21.45 -44.12
N GLY A 702 9.74 -21.28 -45.32
CA GLY A 702 8.41 -20.71 -45.51
C GLY A 702 8.34 -19.21 -45.17
N GLY A 703 7.22 -18.75 -44.61
CA GLY A 703 7.04 -17.34 -44.23
C GLY A 703 7.75 -16.98 -42.92
N ILE A 704 8.67 -16.03 -42.94
CA ILE A 704 9.34 -15.51 -41.74
C ILE A 704 8.93 -14.06 -41.51
N ILE A 705 8.40 -13.76 -40.33
CA ILE A 705 8.06 -12.40 -39.90
C ILE A 705 9.32 -11.75 -39.33
N ASN A 706 9.72 -10.60 -39.88
CA ASN A 706 10.97 -9.88 -39.59
C ASN A 706 12.19 -10.82 -39.50
N PRO A 707 12.67 -11.40 -40.62
CA PRO A 707 13.81 -12.31 -40.62
C PRO A 707 15.08 -11.65 -40.08
N THR A 708 15.64 -12.22 -39.01
CA THR A 708 16.96 -11.87 -38.45
C THR A 708 17.84 -13.11 -38.39
N GLU A 709 19.15 -12.94 -38.16
CA GLU A 709 20.09 -14.06 -37.95
C GLU A 709 19.60 -15.03 -36.86
N SER A 710 19.20 -14.52 -35.68
CA SER A 710 18.64 -15.36 -34.61
C SER A 710 17.37 -16.08 -35.06
N ILE A 711 16.38 -15.36 -35.59
CA ILE A 711 15.09 -15.95 -35.96
C ILE A 711 15.24 -17.07 -37.00
N ILE A 712 16.17 -16.92 -37.96
CA ILE A 712 16.48 -17.97 -38.93
C ILE A 712 17.19 -19.16 -38.25
N LEU A 713 18.16 -18.89 -37.36
CA LEU A 713 18.88 -19.92 -36.62
C LEU A 713 17.97 -20.73 -35.66
N ASP A 714 17.07 -20.05 -34.96
CA ASP A 714 16.07 -20.66 -34.07
C ASP A 714 15.08 -21.54 -34.83
N LEU A 715 14.67 -21.13 -36.04
CA LEU A 715 13.84 -21.94 -36.93
C LEU A 715 14.60 -23.16 -37.51
N LEU A 716 15.90 -23.04 -37.80
CA LEU A 716 16.74 -24.18 -38.17
C LEU A 716 16.86 -25.18 -37.01
N VAL A 717 17.10 -24.71 -35.78
CA VAL A 717 17.16 -25.55 -34.58
C VAL A 717 15.81 -26.24 -34.31
N LYS A 718 14.68 -25.53 -34.43
CA LYS A 718 13.33 -26.11 -34.29
C LYS A 718 13.08 -27.24 -35.32
N ASN A 719 13.62 -27.11 -36.53
CA ASN A 719 13.53 -28.14 -37.58
C ASN A 719 14.54 -29.28 -37.41
N ASN A 720 15.69 -29.07 -36.77
CA ASN A 720 16.66 -30.13 -36.47
C ASN A 720 17.50 -29.80 -35.21
N GLN A 721 17.13 -30.39 -34.06
CA GLN A 721 17.82 -30.21 -32.78
C GLN A 721 19.32 -30.56 -32.78
N LYS A 722 19.85 -31.27 -33.79
CA LYS A 722 21.31 -31.50 -33.90
C LYS A 722 22.09 -30.19 -34.13
N ILE A 723 21.42 -29.17 -34.69
CA ILE A 723 22.00 -27.84 -34.96
C ILE A 723 22.27 -27.07 -33.65
N GLU A 724 21.49 -27.31 -32.59
CA GLU A 724 21.66 -26.64 -31.29
C GLU A 724 23.09 -26.76 -30.73
N ARG A 725 23.74 -27.91 -30.95
CA ARG A 725 25.11 -28.20 -30.48
C ARG A 725 26.21 -27.48 -31.26
N ILE A 726 25.89 -26.84 -32.39
CA ILE A 726 26.83 -26.14 -33.26
C ILE A 726 26.39 -24.72 -33.61
N LYS A 727 25.28 -24.23 -33.03
CA LYS A 727 24.65 -22.95 -33.43
C LYS A 727 25.59 -21.76 -33.30
N ASP A 728 26.44 -21.73 -32.27
CA ASP A 728 27.40 -20.66 -32.03
C ASP A 728 28.45 -20.55 -33.14
N PHE A 729 28.76 -21.67 -33.80
CA PHE A 729 29.66 -21.76 -34.96
C PHE A 729 28.95 -21.46 -36.30
N ILE A 730 27.63 -21.32 -36.32
CA ILE A 730 26.87 -20.94 -37.51
C ILE A 730 26.70 -19.43 -37.54
N GLN A 731 26.89 -18.85 -38.73
CA GLN A 731 26.51 -17.48 -39.07
C GLN A 731 25.39 -17.52 -40.11
N ILE A 732 24.36 -16.68 -39.94
CA ILE A 732 23.31 -16.49 -40.94
C ILE A 732 23.51 -15.13 -41.63
N GLU A 733 24.04 -15.17 -42.85
CA GLU A 733 24.16 -14.00 -43.70
C GLU A 733 22.88 -13.82 -44.52
N ILE A 734 22.08 -12.78 -44.25
CA ILE A 734 20.90 -12.46 -45.07
C ILE A 734 21.37 -11.78 -46.37
N ILE A 735 21.36 -12.52 -47.48
CA ILE A 735 21.86 -12.08 -48.79
C ILE A 735 20.93 -11.03 -49.39
N ASN A 736 19.63 -11.29 -49.36
CA ASN A 736 18.60 -10.43 -49.91
C ASN A 736 17.27 -10.73 -49.21
N GLU A 737 16.88 -9.86 -48.29
CA GLU A 737 15.64 -10.00 -47.52
C GLU A 737 14.39 -9.95 -48.42
N SER A 738 14.40 -9.09 -49.44
CA SER A 738 13.26 -8.89 -50.35
C SER A 738 13.00 -10.08 -51.28
N GLN A 739 14.06 -10.83 -51.62
CA GLN A 739 13.97 -12.11 -52.33
C GLN A 739 13.88 -13.31 -51.37
N GLY A 740 13.92 -13.07 -50.05
CA GLY A 740 13.85 -14.12 -49.04
C GLY A 740 15.02 -15.10 -49.09
N LYS A 741 16.26 -14.60 -49.21
CA LYS A 741 17.48 -15.41 -49.32
C LYS A 741 18.47 -15.13 -48.19
N ALA A 742 18.95 -16.17 -47.53
CA ALA A 742 20.06 -16.14 -46.59
C ALA A 742 21.07 -17.29 -46.85
N LYS A 743 22.21 -17.26 -46.18
CA LYS A 743 23.23 -18.31 -46.17
C LYS A 743 23.58 -18.68 -44.74
N ALA A 744 23.44 -19.96 -44.39
CA ALA A 744 24.10 -20.53 -43.22
C ALA A 744 25.53 -20.90 -43.59
N LYS A 745 26.50 -20.25 -42.96
CA LYS A 745 27.94 -20.49 -43.09
C LYS A 745 28.51 -20.96 -41.76
N ILE A 746 29.52 -21.82 -41.79
CA ILE A 746 30.37 -22.05 -40.61
C ILE A 746 31.32 -20.85 -40.44
N LYS A 747 31.37 -20.27 -39.24
CA LYS A 747 32.32 -19.22 -38.85
C LYS A 747 33.74 -19.80 -38.86
N THR A 748 34.50 -19.55 -39.92
CA THR A 748 35.88 -20.04 -40.05
C THR A 748 36.81 -19.31 -39.08
N ASN A 749 37.44 -20.04 -38.15
CA ASN A 749 38.68 -19.58 -37.50
C ASN A 749 39.63 -20.75 -37.17
N LYS A 750 40.86 -20.44 -36.79
CA LYS A 750 42.09 -21.25 -36.95
C LYS A 750 42.26 -22.50 -36.05
N ASP A 751 41.21 -23.03 -35.41
CA ASP A 751 41.32 -24.17 -34.49
C ASP A 751 41.06 -25.53 -35.14
N ASN A 752 42.10 -26.37 -35.21
CA ASN A 752 42.17 -27.55 -36.08
C ASN A 752 41.36 -28.80 -35.64
N TYR A 753 40.54 -28.72 -34.59
CA TYR A 753 39.96 -29.91 -33.92
C TYR A 753 38.58 -30.36 -34.43
N LEU A 754 37.85 -29.50 -35.14
CA LEU A 754 36.61 -29.88 -35.82
C LEU A 754 36.63 -29.33 -37.24
N ARG A 755 36.85 -30.21 -38.23
CA ARG A 755 36.70 -29.88 -39.65
C ARG A 755 35.21 -29.80 -40.01
N LEU A 756 34.59 -28.72 -39.54
CA LEU A 756 33.27 -28.25 -39.94
C LEU A 756 33.42 -27.47 -41.26
N SER A 757 32.70 -27.90 -42.29
CA SER A 757 32.74 -27.27 -43.62
C SER A 757 31.35 -27.13 -44.22
N GLY A 758 31.24 -26.28 -45.25
CA GLY A 758 30.05 -26.11 -46.06
C GLY A 758 29.32 -24.78 -45.84
N GLU A 759 28.48 -24.46 -46.81
CA GLU A 759 27.65 -23.27 -46.89
C GLU A 759 26.29 -23.69 -47.47
N VAL A 760 25.19 -23.29 -46.85
CA VAL A 760 23.83 -23.65 -47.25
C VAL A 760 23.04 -22.38 -47.55
N GLU A 761 22.64 -22.21 -48.82
CA GLU A 761 21.61 -21.21 -49.16
C GLU A 761 20.26 -21.65 -48.59
N ILE A 762 19.59 -20.72 -47.92
CA ILE A 762 18.29 -20.86 -47.26
C ILE A 762 17.32 -19.89 -47.95
N THR A 763 16.15 -20.40 -48.31
CA THR A 763 15.05 -19.62 -48.84
C THR A 763 13.92 -19.47 -47.83
N PHE A 764 13.21 -18.35 -47.90
CA PHE A 764 12.03 -18.02 -47.12
C PHE A 764 11.19 -16.98 -47.90
N LYS A 765 10.09 -16.55 -47.31
CA LYS A 765 9.27 -15.41 -47.75
C LYS A 765 9.33 -14.38 -46.62
N SER A 766 10.03 -13.25 -46.83
CA SER A 766 10.05 -12.19 -45.82
C SER A 766 8.66 -11.58 -45.67
N ILE A 767 8.25 -11.36 -44.42
CA ILE A 767 7.02 -10.68 -44.02
C ILE A 767 7.44 -9.57 -43.07
N ARG A 768 7.24 -8.32 -43.45
CA ARG A 768 7.62 -7.16 -42.63
C ARG A 768 6.48 -6.80 -41.67
N ASN A 769 6.81 -6.30 -40.48
CA ASN A 769 5.82 -5.87 -39.47
C ASN A 769 4.70 -4.97 -40.04
N GLU A 770 5.00 -4.11 -41.02
CA GLU A 770 4.01 -3.31 -41.77
C GLU A 770 2.83 -4.14 -42.28
N GLN A 771 3.07 -5.35 -42.79
CA GLN A 771 2.02 -6.22 -43.31
C GLN A 771 1.11 -6.74 -42.19
N ILE A 772 1.69 -7.10 -41.04
CA ILE A 772 0.95 -7.53 -39.84
C ILE A 772 0.13 -6.36 -39.26
N ILE A 773 0.73 -5.17 -39.17
CA ILE A 773 0.07 -3.93 -38.75
C ILE A 773 -1.07 -3.56 -39.70
N ASN A 774 -0.89 -3.71 -41.02
CA ASN A 774 -1.94 -3.43 -42.01
C ASN A 774 -3.10 -4.42 -41.90
N ILE A 775 -2.85 -5.70 -41.63
CA ILE A 775 -3.91 -6.70 -41.36
C ILE A 775 -4.68 -6.31 -40.09
N TRP A 776 -4.00 -5.91 -39.01
CA TRP A 776 -4.65 -5.41 -37.79
C TRP A 776 -5.51 -4.17 -38.07
N ASN A 777 -4.95 -3.17 -38.75
CA ASN A 777 -5.61 -1.91 -39.06
C ASN A 777 -6.87 -2.09 -39.93
N ASN A 778 -6.86 -3.08 -40.84
CA ASN A 778 -7.97 -3.34 -41.76
C ASN A 778 -9.03 -4.31 -41.21
N LYS A 779 -8.70 -5.17 -40.23
CA LYS A 779 -9.56 -6.30 -39.79
C LYS A 779 -9.90 -6.34 -38.30
N PHE A 780 -9.24 -5.54 -37.46
CA PHE A 780 -9.41 -5.56 -36.00
C PHE A 780 -9.55 -4.17 -35.39
N ARG A 781 -8.70 -3.23 -35.78
CA ARG A 781 -8.79 -1.83 -35.34
C ARG A 781 -10.17 -1.25 -35.67
N ASN A 782 -10.78 -0.55 -34.72
CA ASN A 782 -12.15 -0.02 -34.78
C ASN A 782 -13.29 -1.06 -34.84
N GLN A 783 -13.01 -2.38 -34.84
CA GLN A 783 -14.00 -3.45 -35.06
C GLN A 783 -14.24 -4.36 -33.83
N LEU A 784 -13.48 -4.17 -32.75
CA LEU A 784 -13.53 -4.99 -31.54
C LEU A 784 -14.65 -4.57 -30.58
N ARG A 785 -15.21 -5.54 -29.85
CA ARG A 785 -16.08 -5.28 -28.70
C ARG A 785 -15.29 -5.35 -27.39
N SER A 786 -15.69 -4.58 -26.39
CA SER A 786 -15.05 -4.62 -25.07
C SER A 786 -15.27 -5.96 -24.33
N SER A 787 -16.22 -6.82 -24.75
CA SER A 787 -16.37 -8.17 -24.21
C SER A 787 -15.35 -9.20 -24.71
N GLU A 788 -14.54 -8.88 -25.72
CA GLU A 788 -13.63 -9.86 -26.32
C GLU A 788 -12.36 -10.05 -25.47
N LYS A 789 -12.14 -11.26 -24.96
CA LYS A 789 -10.90 -11.62 -24.25
C LYS A 789 -9.71 -11.57 -25.22
N TYR A 790 -8.56 -11.08 -24.76
CA TYR A 790 -7.34 -10.96 -25.56
C TYR A 790 -6.87 -12.28 -26.19
N SER A 791 -7.14 -13.42 -25.54
CA SER A 791 -6.94 -14.76 -26.12
C SER A 791 -7.76 -14.99 -27.39
N SER A 792 -9.06 -14.71 -27.35
CA SER A 792 -9.95 -14.80 -28.53
C SER A 792 -9.56 -13.84 -29.65
N ILE A 793 -9.07 -12.64 -29.29
CA ILE A 793 -8.54 -11.66 -30.25
C ILE A 793 -7.27 -12.20 -30.92
N LEU A 794 -6.33 -12.78 -30.15
CA LEU A 794 -5.10 -13.36 -30.68
C LEU A 794 -5.37 -14.49 -31.68
N GLU A 795 -6.24 -15.45 -31.32
CA GLU A 795 -6.51 -16.59 -32.21
C GLU A 795 -7.29 -16.17 -33.45
N ARG A 796 -8.22 -15.19 -33.36
CA ARG A 796 -8.79 -14.54 -34.55
C ARG A 796 -7.69 -13.90 -35.42
N PHE A 797 -6.75 -13.18 -34.81
CA PHE A 797 -5.73 -12.42 -35.52
C PHE A 797 -4.71 -13.32 -36.22
N LYS A 798 -4.22 -14.39 -35.55
CA LYS A 798 -3.39 -15.44 -36.17
C LYS A 798 -4.04 -16.03 -37.41
N ASN A 799 -5.33 -16.38 -37.34
CA ASN A 799 -6.06 -16.97 -38.46
C ASN A 799 -6.20 -15.98 -39.64
N GLU A 800 -6.46 -14.70 -39.38
CA GLU A 800 -6.54 -13.69 -40.45
C GLU A 800 -5.16 -13.31 -41.00
N ILE A 801 -4.08 -13.37 -40.21
CA ILE A 801 -2.68 -13.28 -40.71
C ILE A 801 -2.40 -14.44 -41.66
N LYS A 802 -2.64 -15.68 -41.20
CA LYS A 802 -2.42 -16.92 -41.97
C LYS A 802 -3.11 -16.87 -43.33
N LYS A 803 -4.38 -16.45 -43.32
CA LYS A 803 -5.24 -16.30 -44.52
C LYS A 803 -4.80 -15.15 -45.42
N SER A 804 -4.48 -13.97 -44.87
CA SER A 804 -4.15 -12.78 -45.66
C SER A 804 -2.77 -12.85 -46.32
N LEU A 805 -1.85 -13.65 -45.77
CA LEU A 805 -0.48 -13.79 -46.29
C LEU A 805 -0.18 -15.16 -46.91
N ASN A 806 -1.16 -16.08 -46.92
CA ASN A 806 -1.06 -17.47 -47.37
C ASN A 806 0.14 -18.20 -46.72
N LEU A 807 -0.01 -18.50 -45.41
CA LEU A 807 1.01 -19.10 -44.55
C LEU A 807 0.49 -20.40 -43.89
N ASP A 808 1.39 -21.13 -43.24
CA ASP A 808 1.08 -22.32 -42.45
C ASP A 808 1.03 -22.02 -40.94
N ASN A 809 0.56 -22.99 -40.15
CA ASN A 809 0.42 -22.84 -38.69
C ASN A 809 1.75 -22.51 -38.00
N SER A 810 2.84 -23.14 -38.45
CA SER A 810 4.19 -22.97 -37.92
C SER A 810 4.71 -21.53 -38.04
N ASN A 811 4.20 -20.74 -38.99
CA ASN A 811 4.57 -19.33 -39.16
C ASN A 811 3.87 -18.40 -38.16
N VAL A 812 2.79 -18.85 -37.50
CA VAL A 812 1.99 -18.05 -36.55
C VAL A 812 1.99 -18.59 -35.11
N GLU A 813 2.55 -19.78 -34.86
CA GLU A 813 2.79 -20.35 -33.52
C GLU A 813 3.60 -19.42 -32.60
N ASN A 814 4.58 -18.72 -33.17
CA ASN A 814 5.51 -17.85 -32.44
C ASN A 814 4.92 -16.44 -32.18
N ILE A 815 3.65 -16.21 -32.52
CA ILE A 815 2.88 -14.99 -32.20
C ILE A 815 2.08 -15.26 -30.92
N GLN A 816 2.39 -14.53 -29.84
CA GLN A 816 1.86 -14.80 -28.50
C GLN A 816 1.43 -13.51 -27.79
N LEU A 817 0.64 -13.59 -26.72
CA LEU A 817 0.45 -12.45 -25.81
C LEU A 817 1.73 -12.23 -25.02
N ILE A 818 2.04 -10.98 -24.64
CA ILE A 818 3.29 -10.66 -23.92
C ILE A 818 3.43 -11.34 -22.54
N SER A 819 2.33 -11.82 -21.94
CA SER A 819 2.35 -12.78 -20.83
C SER A 819 1.00 -13.48 -20.68
N GLU A 820 0.97 -14.64 -20.00
CA GLU A 820 -0.26 -15.38 -19.71
C GLU A 820 -1.27 -14.54 -18.90
N SER A 821 -0.80 -13.58 -18.07
CA SER A 821 -1.66 -12.63 -17.34
C SER A 821 -2.53 -11.73 -18.24
N TYR A 822 -2.20 -11.62 -19.53
CA TYR A 822 -2.98 -10.85 -20.50
C TYR A 822 -4.16 -11.65 -21.09
N LYS A 823 -4.17 -12.99 -20.99
CA LYS A 823 -5.10 -13.91 -21.66
C LYS A 823 -6.59 -13.62 -21.42
N ASN A 824 -6.91 -13.19 -20.20
CA ASN A 824 -8.28 -12.86 -19.74
C ASN A 824 -8.57 -11.35 -19.74
N LYS A 825 -7.61 -10.48 -20.09
CA LYS A 825 -7.84 -9.04 -20.22
C LYS A 825 -8.73 -8.75 -21.44
N ARG A 826 -9.33 -7.56 -21.44
CA ARG A 826 -10.34 -7.10 -22.42
C ARG A 826 -10.00 -5.67 -22.91
N PRO A 827 -10.38 -5.27 -24.13
CA PRO A 827 -10.12 -3.91 -24.64
C PRO A 827 -10.89 -2.85 -23.84
N LYS A 828 -10.16 -1.91 -23.23
CA LYS A 828 -10.75 -0.86 -22.38
C LYS A 828 -11.35 0.30 -23.17
N LEU A 829 -12.47 0.82 -22.68
CA LEU A 829 -13.26 1.85 -23.35
C LEU A 829 -12.62 3.24 -23.20
N LYS A 830 -12.17 3.83 -24.31
CA LYS A 830 -11.35 5.06 -24.37
C LYS A 830 -11.90 6.28 -23.60
N TYR A 831 -13.22 6.38 -23.39
CA TYR A 831 -13.83 7.49 -22.63
C TYR A 831 -13.70 7.34 -21.11
N LEU A 832 -13.37 6.15 -20.63
CA LEU A 832 -12.98 5.88 -19.25
C LEU A 832 -11.46 6.01 -19.20
N ARG A 833 -10.95 6.96 -18.40
CA ARG A 833 -9.52 7.32 -18.39
C ARG A 833 -8.66 6.08 -18.19
N PHE A 834 -7.86 5.73 -19.20
CA PHE A 834 -6.83 4.69 -19.06
C PHE A 834 -5.92 5.02 -17.89
N LYS A 835 -5.62 4.04 -17.04
CA LYS A 835 -4.71 4.19 -15.90
C LYS A 835 -3.26 4.39 -16.42
N ASN A 836 -2.92 3.70 -17.51
CA ASN A 836 -1.64 3.81 -18.21
C ASN A 836 -1.88 3.91 -19.73
N SER A 837 -1.03 4.63 -20.47
CA SER A 837 -1.09 4.72 -21.94
C SER A 837 -1.11 3.36 -22.65
N ASP A 838 -0.41 2.39 -22.06
CA ASP A 838 -0.36 0.97 -22.44
C ASP A 838 -1.72 0.29 -22.61
N GLU A 839 -2.77 0.71 -21.89
CA GLU A 839 -4.11 0.09 -21.97
C GLU A 839 -4.80 0.33 -23.32
N SER A 840 -4.26 1.22 -24.17
CA SER A 840 -4.78 1.52 -25.51
C SER A 840 -4.27 0.59 -26.63
N PHE A 841 -3.40 -0.37 -26.31
CA PHE A 841 -2.78 -1.30 -27.27
C PHE A 841 -3.08 -2.77 -26.95
N PHE A 842 -3.36 -3.54 -28.01
CA PHE A 842 -3.20 -4.99 -28.00
C PHE A 842 -1.72 -5.31 -28.08
N LYS A 843 -1.14 -5.85 -26.99
CA LYS A 843 0.28 -6.18 -26.90
C LYS A 843 0.52 -7.66 -27.24
N ILE A 844 1.26 -7.90 -28.30
CA ILE A 844 1.71 -9.25 -28.69
C ILE A 844 3.24 -9.31 -28.81
N LYS A 845 3.80 -10.51 -28.75
CA LYS A 845 5.21 -10.82 -28.95
C LYS A 845 5.36 -11.72 -30.17
N ILE A 846 6.37 -11.49 -31.00
CA ILE A 846 6.73 -12.31 -32.17
C ILE A 846 8.20 -12.70 -32.00
N PHE A 847 8.44 -13.98 -31.65
CA PHE A 847 9.70 -14.44 -31.04
C PHE A 847 10.05 -13.60 -29.79
N ASP A 848 11.07 -12.73 -29.88
CA ASP A 848 11.46 -11.79 -28.81
C ASP A 848 11.06 -10.33 -29.04
N ASN A 849 10.51 -9.99 -30.21
CA ASN A 849 10.10 -8.63 -30.51
C ASN A 849 8.66 -8.37 -30.04
N GLU A 850 8.44 -7.33 -29.24
CA GLU A 850 7.08 -6.85 -28.96
C GLU A 850 6.50 -6.06 -30.16
N LEU A 851 5.20 -6.18 -30.36
CA LEU A 851 4.44 -5.42 -31.34
C LEU A 851 3.17 -4.84 -30.68
N LEU A 852 3.07 -3.50 -30.71
CA LEU A 852 1.98 -2.74 -30.11
C LEU A 852 0.93 -2.41 -31.17
N LEU A 853 -0.26 -3.00 -31.04
CA LEU A 853 -1.33 -2.88 -32.04
C LEU A 853 -2.50 -2.04 -31.48
N PRO A 854 -2.69 -0.78 -31.92
CA PRO A 854 -3.65 0.13 -31.29
C PRO A 854 -5.10 -0.32 -31.55
N PHE A 855 -5.93 -0.38 -30.51
CA PHE A 855 -7.33 -0.82 -30.65
C PHE A 855 -8.18 0.13 -31.51
N GLY A 856 -7.92 1.44 -31.41
CA GLY A 856 -8.75 2.47 -32.04
C GLY A 856 -10.08 2.67 -31.29
N TYR A 857 -11.19 2.64 -32.01
CA TYR A 857 -12.53 2.59 -31.42
C TYR A 857 -12.86 1.18 -30.92
N ILE A 858 -13.50 1.08 -29.75
CA ILE A 858 -13.98 -0.18 -29.17
C ILE A 858 -15.48 -0.02 -28.93
N LYS A 859 -16.28 -0.95 -29.43
CA LYS A 859 -17.72 -0.96 -29.17
C LYS A 859 -17.98 -1.50 -27.76
N ALA A 860 -18.62 -0.70 -26.91
CA ALA A 860 -19.04 -1.14 -25.59
C ALA A 860 -19.96 -2.36 -25.66
N ALA A 861 -19.74 -3.32 -24.76
CA ALA A 861 -20.61 -4.46 -24.55
C ALA A 861 -21.80 -4.05 -23.67
N SER A 862 -23.01 -4.06 -24.23
CA SER A 862 -24.25 -3.86 -23.48
C SER A 862 -25.43 -4.60 -24.13
N ALA A 863 -26.46 -4.87 -23.32
CA ALA A 863 -27.76 -5.39 -23.75
C ALA A 863 -28.86 -4.99 -22.75
N PRO A 864 -30.12 -4.76 -23.19
CA PRO A 864 -31.25 -4.53 -22.29
C PRO A 864 -31.52 -5.71 -21.38
N THR A 865 -32.00 -5.44 -20.15
CA THR A 865 -32.79 -6.43 -19.41
C THR A 865 -34.20 -6.40 -19.97
N LYS A 866 -34.72 -7.55 -20.40
CA LYS A 866 -36.10 -7.69 -20.88
C LYS A 866 -36.94 -8.43 -19.85
N TYR A 867 -38.14 -7.92 -19.57
CA TYR A 867 -39.05 -8.53 -18.62
C TYR A 867 -40.52 -8.28 -18.99
N ARG A 868 -41.40 -9.26 -18.75
CA ARG A 868 -42.84 -9.18 -19.05
C ARG A 868 -43.68 -9.33 -17.78
N LYS A 869 -44.84 -8.66 -17.72
CA LYS A 869 -45.83 -8.88 -16.64
C LYS A 869 -46.63 -10.15 -16.89
N VAL A 870 -46.61 -11.09 -15.94
CA VAL A 870 -47.18 -12.44 -16.10
C VAL A 870 -48.70 -12.44 -16.33
N LYS A 871 -49.45 -11.46 -15.80
CA LYS A 871 -50.91 -11.41 -15.94
C LYS A 871 -51.42 -10.71 -17.21
N ASN A 872 -50.81 -9.60 -17.63
CA ASN A 872 -51.42 -8.66 -18.60
C ASN A 872 -50.52 -8.26 -19.79
N GLY A 873 -49.33 -8.84 -19.95
CA GLY A 873 -48.50 -8.67 -21.15
C GLY A 873 -47.58 -7.44 -21.17
N ALA A 874 -47.19 -7.06 -22.40
CA ALA A 874 -46.07 -6.19 -22.78
C ALA A 874 -44.68 -6.66 -22.28
N GLU A 875 -43.71 -6.74 -23.19
CA GLU A 875 -42.29 -6.82 -22.81
C GLU A 875 -41.76 -5.41 -22.58
N LEU A 876 -41.15 -5.19 -21.42
CA LEU A 876 -40.52 -3.95 -21.00
C LEU A 876 -39.00 -4.12 -21.08
N GLU A 877 -38.30 -3.07 -21.47
CA GLU A 877 -36.84 -3.05 -21.54
C GLU A 877 -36.24 -2.06 -20.53
N PHE A 878 -35.16 -2.47 -19.88
CA PHE A 878 -34.29 -1.61 -19.09
C PHE A 878 -32.89 -1.56 -19.69
N ASN A 879 -32.46 -0.35 -20.08
CA ASN A 879 -31.18 -0.05 -20.72
C ASN A 879 -30.31 0.91 -19.87
N GLY A 880 -30.58 1.03 -18.56
CA GLY A 880 -29.91 2.00 -17.67
C GLY A 880 -28.65 1.45 -16.99
N VAL A 881 -27.68 2.32 -16.74
CA VAL A 881 -26.50 1.98 -15.91
C VAL A 881 -26.92 1.86 -14.45
N SER A 882 -26.78 0.66 -13.87
CA SER A 882 -27.19 0.36 -12.50
C SER A 882 -26.03 0.48 -11.49
N ASP A 883 -25.53 1.70 -11.28
CA ASP A 883 -24.63 2.01 -10.17
C ASP A 883 -25.33 1.81 -8.81
N ILE A 884 -24.57 1.57 -7.73
CA ILE A 884 -25.08 1.17 -6.41
C ILE A 884 -26.17 2.11 -5.89
N ASN A 885 -26.04 3.42 -6.10
CA ASN A 885 -27.04 4.39 -5.67
C ASN A 885 -28.35 4.31 -6.49
N THR A 886 -28.32 3.89 -7.76
CA THR A 886 -29.52 3.66 -8.58
C THR A 886 -30.14 2.27 -8.39
N LYS A 887 -29.43 1.32 -7.74
CA LYS A 887 -29.97 -0.02 -7.41
C LYS A 887 -31.21 0.05 -6.49
N PHE A 888 -31.19 0.95 -5.50
CA PHE A 888 -32.35 1.20 -4.63
C PHE A 888 -33.56 1.74 -5.41
N GLU A 889 -33.35 2.72 -6.31
CA GLU A 889 -34.44 3.29 -7.10
C GLU A 889 -35.10 2.28 -8.03
N HIS A 890 -34.32 1.39 -8.67
CA HIS A 890 -34.91 0.40 -9.57
C HIS A 890 -35.78 -0.59 -8.80
N ASN A 891 -35.31 -1.09 -7.64
CA ASN A 891 -36.08 -1.99 -6.79
C ASN A 891 -37.37 -1.35 -6.22
N MET A 892 -37.38 -0.04 -5.95
CA MET A 892 -38.56 0.67 -5.43
C MET A 892 -39.53 1.18 -6.50
N LYS A 893 -39.09 1.38 -7.76
CA LYS A 893 -39.96 1.84 -8.86
C LYS A 893 -40.97 0.80 -9.35
N HIS A 894 -40.76 -0.49 -9.04
CA HIS A 894 -41.69 -1.57 -9.35
C HIS A 894 -42.57 -1.87 -8.12
N LYS A 895 -43.90 -1.72 -8.26
CA LYS A 895 -44.84 -1.86 -7.14
C LYS A 895 -44.83 -3.28 -6.57
N VAL A 896 -44.74 -3.38 -5.25
CA VAL A 896 -44.93 -4.62 -4.49
C VAL A 896 -46.27 -5.26 -4.89
N GLY A 897 -46.20 -6.44 -5.54
CA GLY A 897 -47.36 -7.19 -6.01
C GLY A 897 -47.39 -7.48 -7.53
N ASP A 898 -46.59 -6.79 -8.34
CA ASP A 898 -46.42 -7.15 -9.76
C ASP A 898 -45.58 -8.43 -9.91
N VAL A 899 -46.07 -9.39 -10.70
CA VAL A 899 -45.34 -10.64 -11.01
C VAL A 899 -44.67 -10.51 -12.39
N TYR A 900 -43.35 -10.64 -12.39
CA TYR A 900 -42.51 -10.48 -13.57
C TYR A 900 -41.83 -11.79 -14.00
N GLU A 901 -41.61 -11.93 -15.30
CA GLU A 901 -40.76 -12.96 -15.90
C GLU A 901 -39.64 -12.26 -16.69
N ILE A 902 -38.39 -12.52 -16.32
CA ILE A 902 -37.21 -11.90 -16.92
C ILE A 902 -36.74 -12.78 -18.09
N THR A 903 -37.05 -12.33 -19.31
CA THR A 903 -36.79 -13.05 -20.57
C THR A 903 -35.34 -12.92 -21.03
N GLN A 904 -34.67 -11.80 -20.72
CA GLN A 904 -33.26 -11.56 -21.05
C GLN A 904 -32.52 -10.86 -19.91
N ILE A 905 -31.37 -11.39 -19.54
CA ILE A 905 -30.41 -10.72 -18.64
C ILE A 905 -29.71 -9.59 -19.41
N GLY A 906 -29.86 -8.35 -18.95
CA GLY A 906 -29.12 -7.21 -19.47
C GLY A 906 -27.80 -6.99 -18.75
N TYR A 907 -26.92 -6.23 -19.39
CA TYR A 907 -25.59 -5.92 -18.87
C TYR A 907 -25.02 -4.64 -19.52
N TYR A 908 -23.96 -4.10 -18.90
CA TYR A 908 -23.17 -2.98 -19.41
C TYR A 908 -21.69 -3.15 -19.04
N ASP A 909 -20.81 -2.51 -19.79
CA ASP A 909 -19.37 -2.44 -19.49
C ASP A 909 -19.06 -1.18 -18.68
N ASN A 910 -18.45 -1.35 -17.50
CA ASN A 910 -18.05 -0.25 -16.62
C ASN A 910 -16.57 0.18 -16.80
N GLY A 911 -15.85 -0.44 -17.75
CA GLY A 911 -14.45 -0.18 -18.06
C GLY A 911 -13.45 -1.19 -17.51
N ASP A 912 -13.70 -1.75 -16.32
CA ASP A 912 -12.91 -2.84 -15.75
C ASP A 912 -13.68 -4.19 -15.86
N GLU A 913 -15.02 -4.18 -15.71
CA GLU A 913 -15.93 -5.35 -15.73
C GLU A 913 -17.11 -5.18 -16.70
N ILE A 914 -17.72 -6.30 -17.11
CA ILE A 914 -19.08 -6.31 -17.70
C ILE A 914 -20.03 -6.81 -16.63
N VAL A 915 -20.85 -5.89 -16.15
CA VAL A 915 -21.71 -6.03 -14.98
C VAL A 915 -23.12 -6.34 -15.44
N ALA A 916 -23.72 -7.39 -14.89
CA ALA A 916 -25.15 -7.64 -15.05
C ALA A 916 -25.96 -6.48 -14.47
N HIS A 917 -27.05 -6.08 -15.14
CA HIS A 917 -28.00 -5.16 -14.50
C HIS A 917 -28.56 -5.79 -13.22
N VAL A 918 -28.94 -4.95 -12.25
CA VAL A 918 -29.71 -5.41 -11.09
C VAL A 918 -31.10 -5.85 -11.53
N MET A 919 -31.53 -6.98 -10.99
CA MET A 919 -32.83 -7.59 -11.28
C MET A 919 -33.87 -7.13 -10.25
N PRO A 920 -35.07 -6.70 -10.69
CA PRO A 920 -36.14 -6.30 -9.79
C PRO A 920 -36.62 -7.47 -8.92
N ASN A 921 -37.31 -7.16 -7.82
CA ASN A 921 -37.88 -8.13 -6.88
C ASN A 921 -38.73 -9.22 -7.57
N ILE A 922 -38.33 -10.49 -7.49
CA ILE A 922 -39.01 -11.61 -8.16
C ILE A 922 -39.94 -12.33 -7.18
N VAL A 923 -41.08 -11.71 -6.89
CA VAL A 923 -42.09 -12.23 -5.95
C VAL A 923 -43.14 -13.13 -6.61
N ASN A 924 -43.90 -13.87 -5.80
CA ASN A 924 -45.18 -14.51 -6.16
C ASN A 924 -45.18 -15.34 -7.45
N GLY A 925 -44.18 -16.21 -7.62
CA GLY A 925 -44.09 -17.16 -8.74
C GLY A 925 -43.47 -16.60 -10.03
N GLY A 926 -42.86 -15.40 -9.98
CA GLY A 926 -42.04 -14.86 -11.07
C GLY A 926 -40.87 -15.79 -11.45
N ARG A 927 -40.31 -15.60 -12.64
CA ARG A 927 -39.27 -16.48 -13.21
C ARG A 927 -38.13 -15.70 -13.83
N ILE A 928 -36.98 -16.34 -13.95
CA ILE A 928 -35.80 -15.79 -14.62
C ILE A 928 -35.27 -16.77 -15.68
N THR A 929 -34.82 -16.23 -16.80
CA THR A 929 -34.23 -17.03 -17.88
C THR A 929 -33.04 -17.88 -17.39
N SER A 930 -32.96 -19.13 -17.86
CA SER A 930 -31.84 -20.03 -17.57
C SER A 930 -30.60 -19.77 -18.43
N TYR A 931 -30.60 -18.70 -19.24
CA TYR A 931 -29.45 -18.27 -20.03
C TYR A 931 -28.79 -17.02 -19.42
N LEU A 932 -27.53 -17.18 -19.00
CA LEU A 932 -26.65 -16.08 -18.61
C LEU A 932 -25.75 -15.71 -19.80
N PRO A 933 -25.76 -14.45 -20.28
CA PRO A 933 -24.86 -14.01 -21.35
C PRO A 933 -23.39 -14.17 -20.98
N LYS A 934 -22.64 -14.95 -21.77
CA LYS A 934 -21.20 -15.23 -21.62
C LYS A 934 -20.30 -13.98 -21.62
N GLU A 935 -20.82 -12.85 -22.11
CA GLU A 935 -20.16 -11.54 -22.08
C GLU A 935 -20.04 -10.99 -20.66
N ILE A 936 -20.91 -11.40 -19.74
CA ILE A 936 -20.92 -10.97 -18.34
C ILE A 936 -19.71 -11.56 -17.61
N THR A 937 -19.04 -10.71 -16.83
CA THR A 937 -17.90 -11.05 -15.99
C THR A 937 -18.12 -10.69 -14.51
N SER A 938 -19.21 -9.98 -14.20
CA SER A 938 -19.53 -9.49 -12.85
C SER A 938 -21.02 -9.62 -12.56
N LEU A 939 -21.35 -10.30 -11.46
CA LEU A 939 -22.71 -10.42 -10.92
C LEU A 939 -22.91 -9.50 -9.70
N GLN A 940 -22.11 -8.45 -9.57
CA GLN A 940 -21.99 -7.63 -8.36
C GLN A 940 -23.31 -6.97 -7.94
N GLY A 941 -23.93 -7.48 -6.88
CA GLY A 941 -25.24 -7.01 -6.40
C GLY A 941 -26.40 -7.26 -7.37
N MET A 942 -26.31 -8.25 -8.27
CA MET A 942 -27.35 -8.55 -9.27
C MET A 942 -28.74 -8.79 -8.65
N PHE A 943 -28.80 -9.38 -7.45
CA PHE A 943 -30.02 -9.60 -6.67
C PHE A 943 -29.96 -8.87 -5.32
N PHE A 944 -29.27 -7.73 -5.23
CA PHE A 944 -29.27 -6.91 -4.01
C PHE A 944 -30.72 -6.57 -3.59
N GLN A 945 -31.05 -6.83 -2.32
CA GLN A 945 -32.40 -6.69 -1.74
C GLN A 945 -33.51 -7.48 -2.48
N ASN A 946 -33.21 -8.61 -3.14
CA ASN A 946 -34.27 -9.43 -3.74
C ASN A 946 -34.96 -10.28 -2.67
N TRP A 947 -36.15 -9.84 -2.22
CA TRP A 947 -36.98 -10.52 -1.24
C TRP A 947 -37.76 -11.72 -1.82
N GLY A 948 -37.46 -12.12 -3.07
CA GLY A 948 -38.09 -13.23 -3.76
C GLY A 948 -37.45 -14.59 -3.44
N ASN A 949 -38.22 -15.53 -2.91
CA ASN A 949 -37.84 -16.95 -2.78
C ASN A 949 -37.56 -17.66 -4.13
N ASN A 950 -37.97 -17.06 -5.27
CA ASN A 950 -38.36 -17.80 -6.48
C ASN A 950 -37.42 -17.58 -7.69
N LEU A 951 -36.09 -17.61 -7.50
CA LEU A 951 -35.10 -17.44 -8.58
C LEU A 951 -34.93 -18.69 -9.47
N HIS A 952 -36.02 -19.42 -9.73
CA HIS A 952 -36.02 -20.61 -10.56
C HIS A 952 -35.56 -20.30 -11.99
N GLY A 953 -34.38 -20.82 -12.33
CA GLY A 953 -33.69 -20.61 -13.61
C GLY A 953 -32.17 -20.54 -13.44
N ILE A 954 -31.69 -19.93 -12.35
CA ILE A 954 -30.26 -19.63 -12.14
C ILE A 954 -29.37 -20.87 -11.96
N SER A 955 -29.94 -22.00 -11.52
CA SER A 955 -29.23 -23.26 -11.23
C SER A 955 -28.58 -23.90 -12.47
N ASN A 956 -28.93 -23.45 -13.67
CA ASN A 956 -28.38 -23.94 -14.94
C ASN A 956 -27.50 -22.88 -15.66
N TRP A 957 -27.16 -21.77 -15.00
CA TRP A 957 -26.28 -20.74 -15.57
C TRP A 957 -24.82 -21.22 -15.72
N ASP A 958 -24.21 -20.90 -16.86
CA ASP A 958 -22.76 -21.01 -17.06
C ASP A 958 -22.06 -19.80 -16.43
N THR A 959 -21.58 -19.98 -15.20
CA THR A 959 -20.82 -18.95 -14.46
C THR A 959 -19.32 -18.98 -14.74
N SER A 960 -18.81 -19.81 -15.66
CA SER A 960 -17.36 -19.99 -15.89
C SER A 960 -16.61 -18.71 -16.31
N ASN A 961 -17.34 -17.68 -16.77
CA ASN A 961 -16.79 -16.37 -17.12
C ASN A 961 -16.81 -15.34 -15.97
N ILE A 962 -17.41 -15.65 -14.82
CA ILE A 962 -17.59 -14.70 -13.72
C ILE A 962 -16.31 -14.55 -12.91
N VAL A 963 -15.95 -13.29 -12.65
CA VAL A 963 -14.77 -12.85 -11.89
C VAL A 963 -15.19 -12.31 -10.51
N THR A 964 -16.38 -11.75 -10.35
CA THR A 964 -16.88 -11.32 -9.03
C THR A 964 -18.36 -11.66 -8.81
N MET A 965 -18.65 -12.11 -7.60
CA MET A 965 -20.01 -12.35 -7.08
C MET A 965 -20.28 -11.49 -5.84
N ALA A 966 -19.47 -10.45 -5.60
CA ALA A 966 -19.55 -9.62 -4.41
C ALA A 966 -20.96 -8.99 -4.23
N ASN A 967 -21.50 -9.09 -3.02
CA ASN A 967 -22.83 -8.62 -2.63
C ASN A 967 -24.01 -9.19 -3.47
N MET A 968 -23.82 -10.26 -4.27
CA MET A 968 -24.80 -10.72 -5.27
C MET A 968 -26.20 -10.96 -4.69
N PHE A 969 -26.31 -11.58 -3.51
CA PHE A 969 -27.56 -11.83 -2.78
C PHE A 969 -27.65 -11.05 -1.46
N LYS A 970 -26.87 -9.97 -1.29
CA LYS A 970 -26.92 -9.13 -0.09
C LYS A 970 -28.34 -8.61 0.15
N LEU A 971 -28.83 -8.73 1.38
CA LEU A 971 -30.20 -8.40 1.82
C LEU A 971 -31.31 -9.24 1.15
N SER A 972 -30.98 -10.37 0.53
CA SER A 972 -31.97 -11.32 0.00
C SER A 972 -32.38 -12.31 1.08
N HIS A 973 -33.13 -11.84 2.09
CA HIS A 973 -33.45 -12.61 3.31
C HIS A 973 -34.00 -14.02 3.01
N GLU A 974 -34.79 -14.14 1.95
CA GLU A 974 -35.46 -15.35 1.49
C GLU A 974 -34.65 -16.21 0.50
N PHE A 975 -33.43 -15.82 0.10
CA PHE A 975 -32.71 -16.53 -0.94
C PHE A 975 -32.21 -17.90 -0.48
N ASN A 976 -32.74 -18.97 -1.10
CA ASN A 976 -32.28 -20.35 -0.87
C ASN A 976 -32.43 -21.25 -2.13
N THR A 977 -32.19 -20.70 -3.34
CA THR A 977 -32.27 -21.46 -4.61
C THR A 977 -30.95 -22.17 -4.93
N ASP A 978 -31.01 -23.43 -5.39
CA ASP A 978 -29.84 -24.26 -5.74
C ASP A 978 -28.86 -23.54 -6.70
N ILE A 979 -27.60 -23.46 -6.27
CA ILE A 979 -26.44 -22.92 -6.99
C ILE A 979 -25.22 -23.87 -6.93
N SER A 980 -25.42 -25.13 -6.54
CA SER A 980 -24.37 -26.16 -6.39
C SER A 980 -23.64 -26.48 -7.70
N LYS A 981 -24.29 -26.25 -8.84
CA LYS A 981 -23.76 -26.54 -10.17
C LYS A 981 -22.76 -25.51 -10.68
N TRP A 982 -22.81 -24.27 -10.18
CA TRP A 982 -22.00 -23.15 -10.65
C TRP A 982 -20.50 -23.45 -10.67
N ASP A 983 -19.80 -22.88 -11.65
CA ASP A 983 -18.34 -22.82 -11.71
C ASP A 983 -17.87 -21.51 -11.09
N THR A 984 -17.19 -21.60 -9.96
CA THR A 984 -16.59 -20.46 -9.26
C THR A 984 -15.09 -20.31 -9.55
N SER A 985 -14.50 -21.17 -10.40
CA SER A 985 -13.04 -21.28 -10.55
C SER A 985 -12.35 -20.10 -11.22
N ASN A 986 -13.07 -19.02 -11.56
CA ASN A 986 -12.53 -17.73 -11.99
C ASN A 986 -12.89 -16.55 -11.05
N VAL A 987 -13.66 -16.80 -9.98
CA VAL A 987 -14.10 -15.76 -9.03
C VAL A 987 -12.96 -15.36 -8.11
N THR A 988 -12.73 -14.04 -7.98
CA THR A 988 -11.71 -13.43 -7.11
C THR A 988 -12.30 -12.74 -5.89
N SER A 989 -13.60 -12.40 -5.89
CA SER A 989 -14.29 -11.83 -4.73
C SER A 989 -15.68 -12.42 -4.51
N MET A 990 -15.93 -12.82 -3.27
CA MET A 990 -17.23 -13.26 -2.75
C MET A 990 -17.70 -12.37 -1.58
N ALA A 991 -17.07 -11.21 -1.39
CA ALA A 991 -17.33 -10.31 -0.27
C ALA A 991 -18.82 -9.92 -0.17
N GLY A 992 -19.42 -10.13 0.99
CA GLY A 992 -20.84 -9.84 1.25
C GLY A 992 -21.85 -10.67 0.45
N MET A 993 -21.44 -11.74 -0.26
CA MET A 993 -22.29 -12.45 -1.24
C MET A 993 -23.65 -12.88 -0.67
N PHE A 994 -23.70 -13.38 0.56
CA PHE A 994 -24.91 -13.81 1.28
C PHE A 994 -25.18 -12.99 2.55
N TYR A 995 -24.69 -11.73 2.61
CA TYR A 995 -24.94 -10.83 3.74
C TYR A 995 -26.45 -10.67 4.00
N GLN A 996 -26.90 -11.00 5.22
CA GLN A 996 -28.30 -11.03 5.64
C GLN A 996 -29.21 -11.90 4.73
N ALA A 997 -28.67 -12.88 4.01
CA ALA A 997 -29.46 -13.92 3.33
C ALA A 997 -29.93 -14.97 4.37
N LEU A 998 -30.84 -14.55 5.25
CA LEU A 998 -31.21 -15.25 6.49
C LEU A 998 -31.56 -16.75 6.28
N ASN A 999 -32.23 -17.08 5.17
CA ASN A 999 -32.68 -18.43 4.84
C ASN A 999 -31.69 -19.28 4.01
N PHE A 1000 -30.50 -18.76 3.64
CA PHE A 1000 -29.56 -19.46 2.77
C PHE A 1000 -28.88 -20.67 3.45
N ASP A 1001 -28.99 -21.85 2.84
CA ASP A 1001 -28.33 -23.09 3.28
C ASP A 1001 -28.10 -24.08 2.10
N GLN A 1002 -27.81 -23.57 0.90
CA GLN A 1002 -27.58 -24.44 -0.28
C GLN A 1002 -26.16 -25.01 -0.33
N ASN A 1003 -26.03 -26.28 -0.73
CA ASN A 1003 -24.75 -26.98 -0.83
C ASN A 1003 -23.80 -26.31 -1.83
N ILE A 1004 -22.81 -25.60 -1.27
CA ILE A 1004 -21.69 -24.96 -1.98
C ILE A 1004 -20.35 -25.67 -1.70
N SER A 1005 -20.37 -26.89 -1.14
CA SER A 1005 -19.15 -27.59 -0.72
C SER A 1005 -18.18 -27.91 -1.87
N ASP A 1006 -18.66 -27.99 -3.11
CA ASP A 1006 -17.84 -28.27 -4.30
C ASP A 1006 -17.30 -27.01 -5.00
N TRP A 1007 -17.46 -25.82 -4.42
CA TRP A 1007 -16.99 -24.56 -5.01
C TRP A 1007 -15.45 -24.45 -5.00
N ASP A 1008 -14.88 -24.17 -6.17
CA ASP A 1008 -13.46 -23.83 -6.37
C ASP A 1008 -13.26 -22.37 -5.93
N THR A 1009 -12.68 -22.16 -4.75
CA THR A 1009 -12.39 -20.82 -4.20
C THR A 1009 -10.94 -20.40 -4.40
N SER A 1010 -10.13 -21.17 -5.15
CA SER A 1010 -8.67 -21.05 -5.18
C SER A 1010 -8.11 -19.70 -5.68
N LYS A 1011 -8.96 -18.84 -6.26
CA LYS A 1011 -8.62 -17.48 -6.71
C LYS A 1011 -9.24 -16.36 -5.86
N VAL A 1012 -10.07 -16.70 -4.87
CA VAL A 1012 -10.77 -15.71 -4.03
C VAL A 1012 -9.78 -15.07 -3.06
N THR A 1013 -9.76 -13.73 -3.01
CA THR A 1013 -8.89 -12.94 -2.13
C THR A 1013 -9.63 -12.27 -0.97
N SER A 1014 -10.94 -12.05 -1.08
CA SER A 1014 -11.77 -11.51 0.00
C SER A 1014 -13.08 -12.29 0.14
N MET A 1015 -13.36 -12.69 1.38
CA MET A 1015 -14.58 -13.36 1.85
C MET A 1015 -15.23 -12.60 3.02
N SER A 1016 -14.84 -11.34 3.27
CA SER A 1016 -15.46 -10.54 4.33
C SER A 1016 -16.96 -10.41 4.15
N TYR A 1017 -17.69 -10.43 5.27
CA TYR A 1017 -19.15 -10.36 5.31
C TYR A 1017 -19.89 -11.48 4.53
N MET A 1018 -19.20 -12.51 4.01
CA MET A 1018 -19.79 -13.46 3.04
C MET A 1018 -21.02 -14.20 3.57
N PHE A 1019 -21.02 -14.64 4.82
CA PHE A 1019 -22.13 -15.31 5.51
C PHE A 1019 -22.63 -14.54 6.75
N HIS A 1020 -22.32 -13.23 6.83
CA HIS A 1020 -22.80 -12.35 7.90
C HIS A 1020 -24.34 -12.37 7.92
N GLU A 1021 -24.93 -12.80 9.04
CA GLU A 1021 -26.36 -13.08 9.19
C GLU A 1021 -26.97 -14.09 8.20
N ALA A 1022 -26.19 -15.01 7.64
CA ALA A 1022 -26.73 -16.21 7.02
C ALA A 1022 -27.21 -17.18 8.13
N ARG A 1023 -28.26 -16.78 8.87
CA ARG A 1023 -28.68 -17.35 10.15
C ARG A 1023 -29.02 -18.86 10.12
N ARG A 1024 -29.27 -19.41 8.93
CA ARG A 1024 -29.54 -20.86 8.70
C ARG A 1024 -28.38 -21.63 8.06
N PHE A 1025 -27.31 -20.98 7.63
CA PHE A 1025 -26.22 -21.60 6.89
C PHE A 1025 -25.41 -22.57 7.74
N ASN A 1026 -25.29 -23.84 7.31
CA ASN A 1026 -24.49 -24.85 7.98
C ASN A 1026 -23.86 -25.87 7.01
N GLN A 1027 -23.55 -25.47 5.78
CA GLN A 1027 -23.02 -26.37 4.75
C GLN A 1027 -21.52 -26.67 4.95
N PRO A 1028 -21.06 -27.91 4.69
CA PRO A 1028 -19.66 -28.30 4.92
C PRO A 1028 -18.71 -27.64 3.93
N ILE A 1029 -18.01 -26.60 4.37
CA ILE A 1029 -17.09 -25.78 3.58
C ILE A 1029 -15.60 -26.00 3.94
N ASP A 1030 -15.26 -27.22 4.37
CA ASP A 1030 -13.86 -27.61 4.61
C ASP A 1030 -13.10 -27.85 3.30
N THR A 1031 -11.78 -27.65 3.33
CA THR A 1031 -10.91 -27.77 2.15
C THR A 1031 -10.80 -29.24 1.70
N LYS A 1032 -11.40 -29.59 0.56
CA LYS A 1032 -11.42 -30.97 0.02
C LYS A 1032 -11.02 -31.06 -1.45
N ILE A 1033 -10.53 -32.23 -1.88
CA ILE A 1033 -10.30 -32.51 -3.31
C ILE A 1033 -11.61 -32.91 -3.97
N VAL A 1034 -11.93 -32.30 -5.11
CA VAL A 1034 -13.12 -32.58 -5.91
C VAL A 1034 -12.71 -33.00 -7.32
N PHE A 1035 -13.40 -34.03 -7.85
CA PHE A 1035 -13.25 -34.52 -9.21
C PHE A 1035 -14.57 -34.28 -9.97
N LYS A 1036 -14.60 -33.30 -10.86
CA LYS A 1036 -15.80 -32.87 -11.60
C LYS A 1036 -15.39 -32.58 -13.06
N ASN A 1037 -16.14 -33.11 -14.03
CA ASN A 1037 -15.89 -32.92 -15.47
C ASN A 1037 -14.44 -33.25 -15.91
N ASN A 1038 -13.87 -34.35 -15.41
CA ASN A 1038 -12.47 -34.77 -15.61
C ASN A 1038 -11.39 -33.77 -15.12
N LYS A 1039 -11.78 -32.69 -14.40
CA LYS A 1039 -10.88 -31.78 -13.69
C LYS A 1039 -10.80 -32.20 -12.21
N GLN A 1040 -9.59 -32.37 -11.70
CA GLN A 1040 -9.33 -32.37 -10.25
C GLN A 1040 -9.07 -30.92 -9.80
N TYR A 1041 -9.67 -30.50 -8.69
CA TYR A 1041 -9.34 -29.24 -8.02
C TYR A 1041 -9.54 -29.34 -6.51
N LYS A 1042 -9.16 -28.29 -5.78
CA LYS A 1042 -9.35 -28.18 -4.34
C LYS A 1042 -10.52 -27.22 -4.09
N ALA A 1043 -11.65 -27.76 -3.67
CA ALA A 1043 -12.78 -26.96 -3.22
C ALA A 1043 -12.48 -26.37 -1.84
N TRP A 1044 -12.98 -25.15 -1.58
CA TRP A 1044 -12.68 -24.38 -0.36
C TRP A 1044 -11.18 -24.25 -0.06
N ASP A 1045 -10.37 -24.07 -1.10
CA ASP A 1045 -9.00 -23.58 -0.94
C ASP A 1045 -9.03 -22.07 -0.65
N VAL A 1046 -8.82 -21.71 0.62
CA VAL A 1046 -8.77 -20.32 1.10
C VAL A 1046 -7.34 -19.74 1.12
N SER A 1047 -6.34 -20.44 0.56
CA SER A 1047 -4.92 -20.05 0.69
C SER A 1047 -4.55 -18.70 0.06
N ASN A 1048 -5.40 -18.11 -0.78
CA ASN A 1048 -5.23 -16.77 -1.35
C ASN A 1048 -6.11 -15.70 -0.69
N VAL A 1049 -6.95 -16.05 0.29
CA VAL A 1049 -7.81 -15.10 1.01
C VAL A 1049 -6.97 -14.27 1.98
N THR A 1050 -7.06 -12.95 1.87
CA THR A 1050 -6.40 -11.98 2.76
C THR A 1050 -7.34 -11.39 3.81
N ASP A 1051 -8.64 -11.50 3.59
CA ASP A 1051 -9.68 -10.78 4.34
C ASP A 1051 -10.89 -11.70 4.62
N MET A 1052 -11.14 -11.94 5.91
CA MET A 1052 -12.26 -12.74 6.44
C MET A 1052 -13.09 -11.96 7.49
N ASN A 1053 -12.99 -10.63 7.48
CA ASN A 1053 -13.68 -9.74 8.42
C ASN A 1053 -15.19 -10.06 8.48
N SER A 1054 -15.72 -10.28 9.70
CA SER A 1054 -17.13 -10.53 10.00
C SER A 1054 -17.78 -11.67 9.18
N MET A 1055 -17.00 -12.64 8.69
CA MET A 1055 -17.46 -13.64 7.71
C MET A 1055 -18.65 -14.49 8.17
N PHE A 1056 -18.72 -14.86 9.47
CA PHE A 1056 -19.79 -15.66 10.08
C PHE A 1056 -20.49 -14.94 11.24
N TRP A 1057 -20.45 -13.60 11.26
CA TRP A 1057 -21.18 -12.75 12.23
C TRP A 1057 -22.67 -13.14 12.28
N HIS A 1058 -23.19 -13.52 13.45
CA HIS A 1058 -24.55 -14.06 13.64
C HIS A 1058 -24.95 -15.20 12.67
N ALA A 1059 -24.00 -16.03 12.22
CA ALA A 1059 -24.28 -17.30 11.57
C ALA A 1059 -24.75 -18.34 12.61
N ASN A 1060 -25.92 -18.09 13.21
CA ASN A 1060 -26.40 -18.68 14.48
C ASN A 1060 -26.25 -20.21 14.61
N VAL A 1061 -26.41 -20.96 13.51
CA VAL A 1061 -26.38 -22.44 13.48
C VAL A 1061 -25.09 -23.04 12.90
N PHE A 1062 -24.17 -22.21 12.39
CA PHE A 1062 -22.98 -22.68 11.68
C PHE A 1062 -22.02 -23.42 12.63
N ASN A 1063 -21.70 -24.67 12.33
CA ASN A 1063 -20.86 -25.52 13.16
C ASN A 1063 -20.06 -26.55 12.34
N GLN A 1064 -19.34 -26.08 11.32
CA GLN A 1064 -18.58 -26.94 10.40
C GLN A 1064 -17.09 -26.95 10.74
N ASN A 1065 -16.44 -28.09 10.50
CA ASN A 1065 -14.99 -28.23 10.60
C ASN A 1065 -14.30 -27.39 9.51
N LEU A 1066 -13.30 -26.57 9.87
CA LEU A 1066 -12.52 -25.73 8.96
C LEU A 1066 -11.01 -25.97 9.14
N ASN A 1067 -10.62 -27.10 9.74
CA ASN A 1067 -9.26 -27.34 10.24
C ASN A 1067 -8.24 -27.57 9.11
N ASN A 1068 -8.70 -27.75 7.85
CA ASN A 1068 -7.83 -27.88 6.67
C ASN A 1068 -7.65 -26.55 5.89
N TRP A 1069 -8.31 -25.46 6.32
CA TRP A 1069 -8.14 -24.12 5.75
C TRP A 1069 -6.71 -23.60 5.97
N ASN A 1070 -6.04 -23.17 4.90
CA ASN A 1070 -4.72 -22.53 4.99
C ASN A 1070 -4.85 -21.01 5.15
N THR A 1071 -4.97 -20.55 6.39
CA THR A 1071 -5.21 -19.13 6.73
C THR A 1071 -3.97 -18.23 6.67
N LYS A 1072 -2.79 -18.72 6.25
CA LYS A 1072 -1.50 -17.98 6.36
C LYS A 1072 -1.49 -16.61 5.64
N ASN A 1073 -2.33 -16.44 4.63
CA ASN A 1073 -2.46 -15.20 3.86
C ASN A 1073 -3.52 -14.24 4.40
N VAL A 1074 -4.35 -14.65 5.37
CA VAL A 1074 -5.31 -13.77 6.05
C VAL A 1074 -4.55 -12.69 6.85
N ARG A 1075 -5.13 -11.50 6.94
CA ARG A 1075 -4.60 -10.32 7.64
C ARG A 1075 -5.57 -9.76 8.68
N ASP A 1076 -6.87 -9.90 8.43
CA ASP A 1076 -7.95 -9.47 9.31
C ASP A 1076 -8.97 -10.61 9.56
N MET A 1077 -9.31 -10.82 10.84
CA MET A 1077 -10.32 -11.75 11.34
C MET A 1077 -11.27 -11.07 12.37
N PHE A 1078 -11.33 -9.73 12.38
CA PHE A 1078 -12.27 -8.95 13.19
C PHE A 1078 -13.69 -9.54 13.14
N GLN A 1079 -14.29 -9.76 14.31
CA GLN A 1079 -15.66 -10.24 14.47
C GLN A 1079 -16.03 -11.52 13.68
N MET A 1080 -15.04 -12.33 13.26
CA MET A 1080 -15.26 -13.43 12.30
C MET A 1080 -16.35 -14.43 12.70
N PHE A 1081 -16.47 -14.75 14.00
CA PHE A 1081 -17.50 -15.64 14.58
C PHE A 1081 -18.34 -14.94 15.67
N PHE A 1082 -18.44 -13.61 15.63
CA PHE A 1082 -19.25 -12.81 16.55
C PHE A 1082 -20.70 -13.32 16.59
N HIS A 1083 -21.19 -13.72 17.76
CA HIS A 1083 -22.50 -14.33 18.00
C HIS A 1083 -22.84 -15.53 17.08
N ALA A 1084 -21.83 -16.25 16.59
CA ALA A 1084 -22.01 -17.55 15.95
C ALA A 1084 -22.34 -18.62 17.03
N PHE A 1085 -23.54 -18.54 17.63
CA PHE A 1085 -23.87 -19.20 18.90
C PHE A 1085 -23.61 -20.72 18.95
N LYS A 1086 -23.72 -21.42 17.81
CA LYS A 1086 -23.49 -22.87 17.69
C LYS A 1086 -22.10 -23.26 17.20
N PHE A 1087 -21.23 -22.30 16.88
CA PHE A 1087 -19.92 -22.60 16.33
C PHE A 1087 -18.99 -23.25 17.38
N ASN A 1088 -18.59 -24.48 17.09
CA ASN A 1088 -17.53 -25.23 17.76
C ASN A 1088 -16.74 -26.05 16.74
N GLY A 1089 -16.65 -25.54 15.50
CA GLY A 1089 -15.94 -26.18 14.40
C GLY A 1089 -14.44 -26.17 14.63
N ALA A 1090 -13.76 -27.28 14.32
CA ALA A 1090 -12.32 -27.36 14.53
C ALA A 1090 -11.57 -26.35 13.64
N ILE A 1091 -10.74 -25.53 14.29
CA ILE A 1091 -9.86 -24.50 13.69
C ILE A 1091 -8.43 -24.60 14.27
N THR A 1092 -8.15 -25.71 14.96
CA THR A 1092 -6.98 -25.96 15.81
C THR A 1092 -5.62 -25.96 15.08
N ASN A 1093 -5.64 -26.01 13.74
CA ASN A 1093 -4.46 -26.00 12.88
C ASN A 1093 -4.30 -24.70 12.05
N TRP A 1094 -5.09 -23.67 12.31
CA TRP A 1094 -5.01 -22.39 11.59
C TRP A 1094 -3.67 -21.68 11.82
N ASN A 1095 -3.06 -21.25 10.72
CA ASN A 1095 -1.89 -20.37 10.73
C ASN A 1095 -2.36 -18.91 10.72
N ILE A 1096 -2.29 -18.25 11.87
CA ILE A 1096 -2.70 -16.85 12.03
C ILE A 1096 -1.51 -15.88 12.18
N SER A 1097 -0.28 -16.32 11.86
CA SER A 1097 0.94 -15.55 12.14
C SER A 1097 1.06 -14.21 11.38
N ASN A 1098 0.13 -13.91 10.48
CA ASN A 1098 0.02 -12.62 9.78
C ASN A 1098 -1.29 -11.88 10.06
N VAL A 1099 -2.13 -12.36 10.99
CA VAL A 1099 -3.38 -11.71 11.39
C VAL A 1099 -3.05 -10.63 12.42
N HIS A 1100 -3.51 -9.40 12.18
CA HIS A 1100 -3.19 -8.24 13.02
C HIS A 1100 -4.32 -7.89 14.00
N ASN A 1101 -5.54 -8.36 13.73
CA ASN A 1101 -6.74 -8.04 14.49
C ASN A 1101 -7.57 -9.30 14.75
N LEU A 1102 -7.76 -9.63 16.03
CA LEU A 1102 -8.65 -10.69 16.50
C LEU A 1102 -9.83 -10.14 17.32
N ARG A 1103 -10.03 -8.81 17.33
CA ARG A 1103 -11.04 -8.18 18.17
C ARG A 1103 -12.43 -8.80 17.93
N ASP A 1104 -13.08 -9.09 19.05
CA ASP A 1104 -14.44 -9.61 19.17
C ASP A 1104 -14.67 -10.94 18.39
N MET A 1105 -13.61 -11.66 18.01
CA MET A 1105 -13.65 -12.80 17.07
C MET A 1105 -14.61 -13.91 17.49
N PHE A 1106 -14.68 -14.25 18.78
CA PHE A 1106 -15.59 -15.26 19.36
C PHE A 1106 -16.55 -14.67 20.40
N TRP A 1107 -16.77 -13.34 20.39
CA TRP A 1107 -17.72 -12.67 21.27
C TRP A 1107 -19.10 -13.32 21.12
N GLY A 1108 -19.69 -13.84 22.19
CA GLY A 1108 -21.00 -14.52 22.15
C GLY A 1108 -21.03 -15.84 21.37
N ALA A 1109 -19.88 -16.41 20.99
CA ALA A 1109 -19.81 -17.73 20.35
C ALA A 1109 -20.02 -18.85 21.40
N ASN A 1110 -21.22 -18.90 21.97
CA ASN A 1110 -21.55 -19.62 23.21
C ASN A 1110 -21.11 -21.10 23.25
N SER A 1111 -21.08 -21.79 22.11
CA SER A 1111 -20.72 -23.22 22.01
C SER A 1111 -19.23 -23.48 21.77
N PHE A 1112 -18.42 -22.44 21.52
CA PHE A 1112 -17.03 -22.60 21.12
C PHE A 1112 -16.15 -23.14 22.27
N ASN A 1113 -15.47 -24.26 22.04
CA ASN A 1113 -14.50 -24.83 22.99
C ASN A 1113 -13.46 -25.72 22.28
N GLN A 1114 -12.79 -25.19 21.26
CA GLN A 1114 -11.67 -25.86 20.57
C GLN A 1114 -10.33 -25.53 21.24
N ASP A 1115 -9.38 -26.49 21.22
CA ASP A 1115 -7.99 -26.20 21.58
C ASP A 1115 -7.33 -25.32 20.51
N ILE A 1116 -7.04 -24.09 20.89
CA ILE A 1116 -6.39 -23.06 20.06
C ILE A 1116 -5.10 -22.55 20.72
N SER A 1117 -4.46 -23.37 21.56
CA SER A 1117 -3.13 -23.11 22.09
C SER A 1117 -2.07 -23.02 20.97
N THR A 1118 -1.05 -22.18 21.14
CA THR A 1118 0.03 -22.06 20.15
C THR A 1118 0.82 -23.36 20.07
N ARG A 1119 0.84 -24.02 18.92
CA ARG A 1119 1.43 -25.37 18.79
C ARG A 1119 2.03 -25.65 17.42
N TRP A 1120 3.10 -26.43 17.37
CA TRP A 1120 3.73 -26.83 16.11
C TRP A 1120 2.80 -27.79 15.33
N VAL A 1121 2.58 -27.49 14.05
CA VAL A 1121 1.73 -28.25 13.14
C VAL A 1121 2.47 -28.48 11.83
N LYS A 1122 2.39 -29.72 11.34
CA LYS A 1122 2.84 -30.14 10.01
C LYS A 1122 1.62 -30.48 9.15
N SER A 1123 1.33 -29.68 8.14
CA SER A 1123 0.13 -29.80 7.30
C SER A 1123 0.45 -29.51 5.84
N ASN A 1124 -0.02 -30.35 4.92
CA ASN A 1124 0.21 -30.22 3.46
C ASN A 1124 1.69 -30.08 3.03
N GLY A 1125 2.65 -30.50 3.87
CA GLY A 1125 4.09 -30.35 3.63
C GLY A 1125 4.68 -29.03 4.16
N GLU A 1126 3.87 -28.11 4.66
CA GLU A 1126 4.31 -26.91 5.39
C GLU A 1126 4.41 -27.22 6.89
N GLU A 1127 5.42 -26.65 7.56
CA GLU A 1127 5.62 -26.74 9.02
C GLU A 1127 5.55 -25.32 9.60
N TYR A 1128 4.69 -25.13 10.60
CA TYR A 1128 4.40 -23.81 11.18
C TYR A 1128 3.86 -23.93 12.61
N TYR A 1129 3.80 -22.81 13.33
CA TYR A 1129 3.05 -22.72 14.58
C TYR A 1129 1.60 -22.33 14.26
N ALA A 1130 0.67 -23.24 14.52
CA ALA A 1130 -0.75 -22.90 14.54
C ALA A 1130 -1.02 -22.02 15.77
N TRP A 1131 -1.95 -21.07 15.64
CA TRP A 1131 -2.28 -20.09 16.69
C TRP A 1131 -1.06 -19.28 17.20
N ASP A 1132 -0.11 -18.96 16.31
CA ASP A 1132 0.94 -17.98 16.58
C ASP A 1132 0.38 -16.55 16.54
N THR A 1133 0.19 -15.96 17.71
CA THR A 1133 -0.37 -14.60 17.87
C THR A 1133 0.68 -13.48 17.80
N LEU A 1134 1.95 -13.75 17.47
CA LEU A 1134 3.05 -12.77 17.52
C LEU A 1134 2.79 -11.45 16.77
N ASN A 1135 1.98 -11.46 15.72
CA ASN A 1135 1.62 -10.26 14.94
C ASN A 1135 0.23 -9.69 15.27
N VAL A 1136 -0.53 -10.31 16.18
CA VAL A 1136 -1.81 -9.80 16.65
C VAL A 1136 -1.58 -8.55 17.48
N THR A 1137 -2.33 -7.50 17.16
CA THR A 1137 -2.22 -6.19 17.81
C THR A 1137 -3.43 -5.86 18.68
N ASP A 1138 -4.64 -6.29 18.32
CA ASP A 1138 -5.88 -6.05 19.06
C ASP A 1138 -6.53 -7.38 19.44
N MET A 1139 -6.82 -7.53 20.74
CA MET A 1139 -7.51 -8.67 21.34
C MET A 1139 -8.64 -8.20 22.29
N ARG A 1140 -9.29 -7.06 22.00
CA ARG A 1140 -10.52 -6.69 22.71
C ARG A 1140 -11.61 -7.75 22.50
N GLY A 1141 -12.39 -8.05 23.54
CA GLY A 1141 -13.61 -8.85 23.46
C GLY A 1141 -13.52 -10.28 22.90
N VAL A 1142 -12.32 -10.83 22.63
CA VAL A 1142 -12.11 -12.07 21.85
C VAL A 1142 -13.01 -13.21 22.28
N PHE A 1143 -13.14 -13.45 23.59
CA PHE A 1143 -13.94 -14.50 24.21
C PHE A 1143 -15.06 -13.94 25.12
N TYR A 1144 -15.46 -12.68 24.94
CA TYR A 1144 -16.52 -12.06 25.73
C TYR A 1144 -17.84 -12.85 25.59
N HIS A 1145 -18.44 -13.28 26.69
CA HIS A 1145 -19.58 -14.22 26.69
C HIS A 1145 -19.37 -15.54 25.90
N ALA A 1146 -18.14 -15.96 25.58
CA ALA A 1146 -17.89 -17.27 24.95
C ALA A 1146 -18.01 -18.41 25.98
N ILE A 1147 -19.22 -18.64 26.50
CA ILE A 1147 -19.47 -19.35 27.78
C ILE A 1147 -18.95 -20.80 27.87
N SER A 1148 -18.61 -21.46 26.76
CA SER A 1148 -18.02 -22.81 26.77
C SER A 1148 -16.49 -22.84 26.76
N PHE A 1149 -15.82 -21.75 26.33
CA PHE A 1149 -14.38 -21.78 26.05
C PHE A 1149 -13.55 -21.78 27.35
N SER A 1150 -12.72 -22.82 27.52
CA SER A 1150 -12.05 -23.12 28.81
C SER A 1150 -10.64 -23.71 28.70
N HIS A 1151 -10.08 -23.77 27.49
CA HIS A 1151 -8.74 -24.28 27.19
C HIS A 1151 -7.62 -23.35 27.67
N ASP A 1152 -6.42 -23.90 27.82
CA ASP A 1152 -5.23 -23.13 28.19
C ASP A 1152 -4.64 -22.43 26.96
N ILE A 1153 -4.50 -21.11 27.03
CA ILE A 1153 -3.89 -20.25 26.00
C ILE A 1153 -2.77 -19.37 26.57
N SER A 1154 -2.19 -19.78 27.71
CA SER A 1154 -1.08 -19.09 28.37
C SER A 1154 0.19 -18.98 27.51
N ASN A 1155 0.30 -19.82 26.47
CA ASN A 1155 1.41 -19.83 25.53
C ASN A 1155 1.25 -18.88 24.33
N TRP A 1156 0.14 -18.16 24.20
CA TRP A 1156 -0.03 -17.14 23.15
C TRP A 1156 0.98 -16.00 23.32
N ASN A 1157 1.72 -15.69 22.25
CA ASN A 1157 2.64 -14.56 22.22
C ASN A 1157 1.86 -13.26 22.04
N VAL A 1158 1.59 -12.56 23.13
CA VAL A 1158 0.84 -11.28 23.17
C VAL A 1158 1.74 -10.04 23.23
N SER A 1159 3.03 -10.17 22.90
CA SER A 1159 4.03 -9.09 23.03
C SER A 1159 3.74 -7.81 22.22
N LYS A 1160 2.90 -7.90 21.18
CA LYS A 1160 2.43 -6.76 20.36
C LYS A 1160 0.99 -6.34 20.65
N VAL A 1161 0.29 -7.03 21.55
CA VAL A 1161 -1.09 -6.71 21.91
C VAL A 1161 -1.11 -5.48 22.81
N GLY A 1162 -1.75 -4.42 22.34
CA GLY A 1162 -1.83 -3.14 23.07
C GLY A 1162 -3.22 -2.82 23.62
N GLN A 1163 -4.24 -3.62 23.29
CA GLN A 1163 -5.59 -3.51 23.82
C GLN A 1163 -6.18 -4.92 23.98
N HIS A 1164 -6.74 -5.19 25.16
CA HIS A 1164 -7.33 -6.49 25.51
C HIS A 1164 -8.52 -6.36 26.49
N LEU A 1165 -9.16 -5.17 26.53
CA LEU A 1165 -10.37 -4.94 27.32
C LEU A 1165 -11.45 -5.98 26.97
N LEU A 1166 -12.16 -6.48 27.98
CA LEU A 1166 -13.19 -7.53 27.87
C LEU A 1166 -12.71 -8.90 27.34
N PHE A 1167 -11.39 -9.13 27.16
CA PHE A 1167 -10.79 -10.29 26.45
C PHE A 1167 -11.49 -11.63 26.70
N ALA A 1168 -11.82 -11.95 27.95
CA ALA A 1168 -12.57 -13.13 28.33
C ALA A 1168 -13.53 -12.83 29.51
N GLU A 1169 -14.25 -11.71 29.47
CA GLU A 1169 -15.30 -11.46 30.48
C GLU A 1169 -16.57 -12.28 30.20
N ASN A 1170 -17.26 -12.68 31.28
CA ASN A 1170 -18.41 -13.59 31.28
C ASN A 1170 -18.15 -14.94 30.57
N ASN A 1171 -16.89 -15.40 30.61
CA ASN A 1171 -16.38 -16.66 30.08
C ASN A 1171 -15.66 -17.47 31.20
N PRO A 1172 -15.57 -18.82 31.14
CA PRO A 1172 -14.91 -19.63 32.17
C PRO A 1172 -13.46 -19.23 32.51
N LEU A 1173 -12.66 -18.77 31.55
CA LEU A 1173 -11.29 -18.32 31.77
C LEU A 1173 -11.21 -17.03 32.61
N HIS A 1174 -12.28 -16.24 32.72
CA HIS A 1174 -12.29 -15.00 33.51
C HIS A 1174 -11.77 -15.19 34.94
N ARG A 1175 -12.02 -16.37 35.52
CA ARG A 1175 -11.64 -16.75 36.89
C ARG A 1175 -10.35 -17.58 36.97
N ASP A 1176 -9.80 -18.01 35.83
CA ASP A 1176 -8.60 -18.85 35.74
C ASP A 1176 -7.49 -18.12 34.96
N ARG A 1177 -7.00 -17.01 35.54
CA ARG A 1177 -5.93 -16.18 34.94
C ARG A 1177 -4.60 -16.92 34.71
N LYS A 1178 -4.43 -18.16 35.19
CA LYS A 1178 -3.25 -18.99 34.89
C LYS A 1178 -3.24 -19.48 33.43
N LYS A 1179 -4.41 -19.58 32.81
CA LYS A 1179 -4.61 -19.96 31.41
C LYS A 1179 -4.60 -18.78 30.43
N TRP A 1180 -4.50 -17.56 30.95
CA TRP A 1180 -4.38 -16.36 30.12
C TRP A 1180 -2.93 -16.21 29.65
N PRO A 1181 -2.68 -15.70 28.44
CA PRO A 1181 -1.35 -15.22 28.10
C PRO A 1181 -0.98 -14.02 28.95
N SER A 1182 0.33 -13.88 29.21
CA SER A 1182 0.87 -12.78 30.01
C SER A 1182 0.91 -11.47 29.22
N PHE A 1183 -0.24 -10.80 29.10
CA PHE A 1183 -0.32 -9.43 28.60
C PHE A 1183 0.64 -8.51 29.38
N LYS A 1184 1.30 -7.56 28.70
CA LYS A 1184 1.94 -6.43 29.40
C LYS A 1184 0.85 -5.69 30.17
N GLU A 1185 0.96 -5.59 31.49
CA GLU A 1185 0.02 -4.83 32.32
C GLU A 1185 0.08 -3.32 32.01
N TYR A 1186 -0.60 -2.87 30.94
CA TYR A 1186 -1.05 -1.49 30.91
C TYR A 1186 -2.21 -1.37 31.91
N TYR A 1187 -1.91 -0.71 33.03
CA TYR A 1187 -2.92 -0.24 33.98
C TYR A 1187 -3.95 0.57 33.19
N GLU A 1188 -5.18 0.08 33.17
CA GLU A 1188 -6.36 0.83 32.73
C GLU A 1188 -6.62 1.89 33.81
N LEU A 1189 -6.51 3.17 33.41
CA LEU A 1189 -6.68 4.36 34.23
C LEU A 1189 -7.26 5.46 33.35
#